data_AF-A0AAU6JLY6-F1
#
_entry.id   AF-A0AAU6JLY6-F1
#
_cell.length_a   1.000
_cell.length_b   1.000
_cell.length_c   1.000
_cell.angle_alpha   90.00
_cell.angle_beta   90.00
_cell.angle_gamma   90.00
#
_symmetry.space_group_name_H-M   'P 1'
#
loop_
_entity.id
_entity.type
_entity.pdbx_description
1 polymer ?
#
loop_
_entity_poly.entity_id
_entity_poly.type
_entity_poly.pdbx_seq_one_letter_code
_entity_poly.pdbx_strand_id
1 'polypeptide(L)'
;MSDTASADALATVIARTTQAIESVGADDRAPWLFARCWMRASRYEVIGKDPADIDSALADFDALPAELPGRAKLASVLVTALLRSGTLMGSVRMSRAMLLTDIADTDPAPLADWPVTSAALRASDLLVAWQEDRPGFSPRAALRELEGYARIVGDAQPQAMLVDSARRGLQHLVTQGDMSPSGARRLGDDLRGFTDGLGPRSPLLDRATVMTLLQEASAQAMRGDHLGAMAKLEELRGASLQLPAGDPLRAAVDEAWNQLAPFLEMLRPDGAAGGGNARRAQYVNPASDAHLRMFEEMAVQPGIPDNERALRLSQLGTAELGTDTRESVDNAVKHLTEALSVATEHDPRRTYYLMFAGVAHLRRVEMTGDRRDLRTATELLEQAWRQAESSTHGLWTMTAMPLAHAYRLAGRNELGRSTALSGLRGHAWSVLLQSTPDDMQATARDAAGDALDTARLCLMDHDPEGAATALDAGRGLILYATTETRDIEARLTAVGDPALAREWARAQRSHSADDMPDELRRRVIGVLAGVELTADGSPAASMAKGTTRLLDPPQPHETRAALRSLGADALVYLVPGDERNGAAVVIPADAPPSWFLLPELNDTGTAAFETFLFDAAQDMEGSGRPARDSAQTDGSVPPARDSAPLDARTEAPQALEEICEWAWEAAIGPLVERHLDLPADRPARLVLIPVRELARVPWHAARTRSADGTWRYAMERVVFSYTPSARLLCESAWHAPVPLTGAGLVVGDPDPAGRARDLPAARVEALAIKDRFYPDARYVGRMPDGEPSPEGAGTRDEVLRWLADPDGGSMMHLACHGIVEQTTSAGDSSYLLLDRGEHLAAERLVRTLGVGSDRGIALAVLAACSTGRSARGYDEAFSLGTTLLAGRVRSVVSATWSVPDEATSVLMFMFHHFLREEGLAPADALRTAQLCMAGCRKPPEAMPGRMRAQLRGHDRSAVASWAGFVHTGR
;
A
#
# COMPACT_ATOMS: atom_id res chain seq x y z
N MET A 1 36.68 50.39 5.88
CA MET A 1 37.80 51.18 5.33
C MET A 1 39.18 50.59 5.71
N SER A 2 39.30 49.30 6.08
CA SER A 2 40.60 48.63 6.33
C SER A 2 41.07 47.73 5.18
N ASP A 3 40.19 47.32 4.25
CA ASP A 3 40.55 46.35 3.19
C ASP A 3 41.23 46.95 1.96
N THR A 4 40.99 48.22 1.65
CA THR A 4 41.57 48.87 0.46
C THR A 4 43.05 49.24 0.62
N ALA A 5 43.55 49.40 1.85
CA ALA A 5 44.97 49.70 2.12
C ALA A 5 45.88 48.47 2.01
N SER A 6 45.36 47.27 2.29
CA SER A 6 46.06 45.99 2.07
C SER A 6 46.20 45.65 0.57
N ALA A 7 45.23 46.10 -0.22
CA ALA A 7 45.12 45.75 -1.65
C ALA A 7 46.23 46.33 -2.54
N ASP A 8 46.74 47.50 -2.21
CA ASP A 8 47.82 48.16 -2.96
C ASP A 8 49.21 47.58 -2.58
N ALA A 9 49.34 47.05 -1.36
CA ALA A 9 50.57 46.43 -0.88
C ALA A 9 50.85 45.08 -1.56
N LEU A 10 49.84 44.20 -1.70
CA LEU A 10 50.04 42.88 -2.30
C LEU A 10 50.33 42.98 -3.81
N ALA A 11 49.64 43.87 -4.52
CA ALA A 11 49.91 44.16 -5.94
C ALA A 11 51.35 44.70 -6.13
N THR A 12 51.80 45.60 -5.25
CA THR A 12 53.17 46.13 -5.27
C THR A 12 54.21 45.04 -5.01
N VAL A 13 53.96 44.11 -4.08
CA VAL A 13 54.87 42.99 -3.79
C VAL A 13 54.91 42.00 -4.95
N ILE A 14 53.77 41.69 -5.59
CA ILE A 14 53.71 40.83 -6.79
C ILE A 14 54.50 41.45 -7.95
N ALA A 15 54.42 42.77 -8.14
CA ALA A 15 55.18 43.48 -9.18
C ALA A 15 56.69 43.44 -8.90
N ARG A 16 57.13 43.69 -7.67
CA ARG A 16 58.55 43.57 -7.27
C ARG A 16 59.08 42.15 -7.41
N THR A 17 58.26 41.15 -7.05
CA THR A 17 58.58 39.74 -7.21
C THR A 17 58.72 39.36 -8.68
N THR A 18 57.89 39.94 -9.55
CA THR A 18 57.98 39.75 -11.00
C THR A 18 59.29 40.28 -11.57
N GLN A 19 59.70 41.48 -11.14
CA GLN A 19 60.99 42.06 -11.53
C GLN A 19 62.19 41.25 -10.98
N ALA A 20 62.06 40.71 -9.76
CA ALA A 20 63.08 39.82 -9.18
C ALA A 20 63.24 38.53 -10.00
N ILE A 21 62.14 37.91 -10.44
CA ILE A 21 62.14 36.69 -11.28
C ILE A 21 62.89 36.90 -12.60
N GLU A 22 62.84 38.10 -13.18
CA GLU A 22 63.53 38.45 -14.43
C GLU A 22 65.04 38.65 -14.25
N SER A 23 65.52 38.82 -13.01
CA SER A 23 66.93 39.11 -12.69
C SER A 23 67.68 37.95 -12.05
N VAL A 24 67.00 36.85 -11.70
CA VAL A 24 67.61 35.63 -11.13
C VAL A 24 67.87 34.57 -12.21
N GLY A 25 68.91 33.75 -12.01
CA GLY A 25 69.25 32.65 -12.91
C GLY A 25 68.17 31.56 -12.93
N ALA A 26 68.20 30.69 -13.94
CA ALA A 26 67.20 29.63 -14.13
C ALA A 26 67.05 28.70 -12.91
N ASP A 27 68.17 28.38 -12.24
CA ASP A 27 68.20 27.47 -11.08
C ASP A 27 67.59 28.11 -9.81
N ASP A 28 67.63 29.44 -9.69
CA ASP A 28 67.10 30.19 -8.55
C ASP A 28 65.65 30.65 -8.76
N ARG A 29 65.06 30.39 -9.93
CA ARG A 29 63.76 30.94 -10.33
C ARG A 29 62.57 30.29 -9.61
N ALA A 30 62.68 29.01 -9.25
CA ALA A 30 61.57 28.22 -8.73
C ALA A 30 60.98 28.72 -7.39
N PRO A 31 61.77 29.10 -6.37
CA PRO A 31 61.26 29.69 -5.13
C PRO A 31 60.51 31.01 -5.34
N TRP A 32 60.96 31.84 -6.29
CA TRP A 32 60.29 33.11 -6.60
C TRP A 32 58.97 32.92 -7.34
N LEU A 33 58.92 31.97 -8.27
CA LEU A 33 57.67 31.56 -8.93
C LEU A 33 56.68 30.97 -7.92
N PHE A 34 57.16 30.15 -6.97
CA PHE A 34 56.34 29.58 -5.90
C PHE A 34 55.70 30.70 -5.05
N ALA A 35 56.52 31.66 -4.60
CA ALA A 35 56.03 32.79 -3.81
C ALA A 35 55.03 33.65 -4.60
N ARG A 36 55.32 33.94 -5.87
CA ARG A 36 54.43 34.73 -6.73
C ARG A 36 53.10 34.03 -7.00
N CYS A 37 53.14 32.72 -7.24
CA CYS A 37 51.95 31.88 -7.41
C CYS A 37 51.06 31.95 -6.17
N TRP A 38 51.64 31.75 -4.98
CA TRP A 38 50.91 31.85 -3.71
C TRP A 38 50.28 33.23 -3.53
N MET A 39 51.05 34.30 -3.72
CA MET A 39 50.55 35.68 -3.54
C MET A 39 49.41 36.02 -4.51
N ARG A 40 49.50 35.57 -5.76
CA ARG A 40 48.43 35.76 -6.77
C ARG A 40 47.17 34.96 -6.42
N ALA A 41 47.31 33.73 -5.94
CA ALA A 41 46.19 32.93 -5.46
C ALA A 41 45.49 33.58 -4.25
N SER A 42 46.26 34.07 -3.28
CA SER A 42 45.73 34.81 -2.13
C SER A 42 45.07 36.13 -2.53
N ARG A 43 45.66 36.86 -3.50
CA ARG A 43 45.06 38.09 -4.03
C ARG A 43 43.71 37.82 -4.69
N TYR A 44 43.63 36.77 -5.50
CA TYR A 44 42.39 36.35 -6.15
C TYR A 44 41.28 36.04 -5.13
N GLU A 45 41.62 35.36 -4.03
CA GLU A 45 40.67 35.03 -2.97
C GLU A 45 40.18 36.27 -2.21
N VAL A 46 41.08 37.20 -1.86
CA VAL A 46 40.79 38.32 -0.97
C VAL A 46 40.28 39.57 -1.71
N ILE A 47 40.69 39.78 -2.97
CA ILE A 47 40.53 41.06 -3.67
C ILE A 47 39.97 40.82 -5.08
N GLY A 48 38.67 40.99 -5.22
CA GLY A 48 38.02 41.24 -6.51
C GLY A 48 37.84 40.05 -7.44
N LYS A 49 38.35 38.85 -7.10
CA LYS A 49 38.19 37.61 -7.90
C LYS A 49 38.53 37.82 -9.38
N ASP A 50 39.54 38.63 -9.68
CA ASP A 50 39.96 38.95 -11.06
C ASP A 50 40.47 37.67 -11.75
N PRO A 51 39.84 37.22 -12.85
CA PRO A 51 40.29 36.03 -13.59
C PRO A 51 41.77 36.09 -14.00
N ALA A 52 42.32 37.28 -14.24
CA ALA A 52 43.72 37.45 -14.63
C ALA A 52 44.71 37.04 -13.52
N ASP A 53 44.36 37.26 -12.25
CA ASP A 53 45.21 36.89 -11.11
C ASP A 53 45.30 35.37 -10.95
N ILE A 54 44.17 34.66 -11.09
CA ILE A 54 44.16 33.19 -10.97
C ILE A 54 44.77 32.49 -12.19
N ASP A 55 44.52 32.99 -13.40
CA ASP A 55 45.14 32.43 -14.62
C ASP A 55 46.67 32.63 -14.61
N SER A 56 47.13 33.78 -14.09
CA SER A 56 48.57 34.04 -13.90
C SER A 56 49.18 33.20 -12.79
N ALA A 57 48.43 32.88 -11.72
CA ALA A 57 48.88 31.98 -10.67
C ALA A 57 49.01 30.53 -11.19
N LEU A 58 48.05 30.09 -12.00
CA LEU A 58 48.08 28.78 -12.66
C LEU A 58 49.25 28.66 -13.64
N ALA A 59 49.57 29.72 -14.39
CA ALA A 59 50.75 29.75 -15.26
C ALA A 59 52.08 29.69 -14.47
N ASP A 60 52.15 30.39 -13.33
CA ASP A 60 53.32 30.30 -12.44
C ASP A 60 53.49 28.89 -11.87
N PHE A 61 52.38 28.21 -11.54
CA PHE A 61 52.38 26.84 -11.04
C PHE A 61 52.90 25.83 -12.09
N ASP A 62 52.49 25.97 -13.35
CA ASP A 62 52.94 25.11 -14.45
C ASP A 62 54.44 25.23 -14.71
N ALA A 63 55.02 26.41 -14.45
CA ALA A 63 56.45 26.67 -14.60
C ALA A 63 57.31 26.11 -13.45
N LEU A 64 56.69 25.55 -12.40
CA LEU A 64 57.42 24.95 -11.27
C LEU A 64 57.87 23.51 -11.59
N PRO A 65 59.09 23.11 -11.20
CA PRO A 65 59.54 21.73 -11.31
C PRO A 65 58.63 20.76 -10.56
N ALA A 66 58.39 19.57 -11.12
CA ALA A 66 57.46 18.60 -10.54
C ALA A 66 57.84 18.13 -9.13
N GLU A 67 59.14 18.06 -8.86
CA GLU A 67 59.74 17.59 -7.60
C GLU A 67 59.94 18.70 -6.56
N LEU A 68 59.52 19.93 -6.84
CA LEU A 68 59.74 21.06 -5.94
C LEU A 68 59.01 20.84 -4.58
N PRO A 69 59.73 20.91 -3.44
CA PRO A 69 59.11 20.80 -2.13
C PRO A 69 57.98 21.83 -1.94
N GLY A 70 56.82 21.37 -1.49
CA GLY A 70 55.64 22.23 -1.27
C GLY A 70 54.77 22.46 -2.50
N ARG A 71 55.12 21.94 -3.69
CA ARG A 71 54.27 22.04 -4.89
C ARG A 71 52.87 21.43 -4.68
N ALA A 72 52.80 20.27 -4.02
CA ALA A 72 51.52 19.65 -3.65
C ALA A 72 50.67 20.56 -2.73
N LYS A 73 51.29 21.17 -1.71
CA LYS A 73 50.65 22.17 -0.86
C LYS A 73 50.17 23.39 -1.63
N LEU A 74 50.95 23.89 -2.57
CA LEU A 74 50.56 25.04 -3.40
C LEU A 74 49.37 24.70 -4.32
N ALA A 75 49.30 23.46 -4.84
CA ALA A 75 48.14 22.99 -5.60
C ALA A 75 46.86 23.04 -4.74
N SER A 76 46.93 22.65 -3.47
CA SER A 76 45.78 22.72 -2.55
C SER A 76 45.26 24.14 -2.34
N VAL A 77 46.15 25.14 -2.32
CA VAL A 77 45.81 26.56 -2.17
C VAL A 77 45.11 27.10 -3.41
N LEU A 78 45.63 26.78 -4.61
CA LEU A 78 45.02 27.21 -5.88
C LEU A 78 43.61 26.65 -6.05
N VAL A 79 43.45 25.37 -5.73
CA VAL A 79 42.15 24.69 -5.79
C VAL A 79 41.16 25.26 -4.78
N THR A 80 41.61 25.53 -3.55
CA THR A 80 40.75 26.15 -2.52
C THR A 80 40.32 27.56 -2.91
N ALA A 81 41.22 28.35 -3.48
CA ALA A 81 40.91 29.70 -3.96
C ALA A 81 39.91 29.67 -5.14
N LEU A 82 40.07 28.73 -6.07
CA LEU A 82 39.13 28.49 -7.17
C LEU A 82 37.75 28.07 -6.67
N LEU A 83 37.67 27.19 -5.66
CA LEU A 83 36.40 26.74 -5.11
C LEU A 83 35.65 27.89 -4.41
N ARG A 84 36.35 28.64 -3.55
CA ARG A 84 35.76 29.77 -2.79
C ARG A 84 35.38 30.97 -3.65
N SER A 85 35.89 31.05 -4.88
CA SER A 85 35.48 32.10 -5.82
C SER A 85 34.00 31.97 -6.23
N GLY A 86 33.45 30.74 -6.18
CA GLY A 86 32.08 30.45 -6.62
C GLY A 86 31.93 30.40 -8.15
N THR A 87 33.01 30.51 -8.93
CA THR A 87 32.98 30.53 -10.41
C THR A 87 33.57 29.27 -11.05
N LEU A 88 33.94 28.27 -10.23
CA LEU A 88 34.58 27.04 -10.71
C LEU A 88 33.61 26.12 -11.44
N MET A 89 32.39 25.96 -10.92
CA MET A 89 31.38 25.04 -11.47
C MET A 89 30.91 25.47 -12.86
N GLY A 90 30.92 24.54 -13.82
CA GLY A 90 30.55 24.80 -15.22
C GLY A 90 31.59 25.58 -16.03
N SER A 91 32.77 25.87 -15.47
CA SER A 91 33.86 26.54 -16.17
C SER A 91 34.87 25.54 -16.76
N VAL A 92 35.60 25.97 -17.80
CA VAL A 92 36.73 25.22 -18.39
C VAL A 92 37.83 24.92 -17.35
N ARG A 93 37.83 25.63 -16.21
CA ARG A 93 38.82 25.45 -15.13
C ARG A 93 38.54 24.23 -14.24
N MET A 94 37.37 23.59 -14.35
CA MET A 94 37.01 22.43 -13.52
C MET A 94 37.95 21.23 -13.73
N SER A 95 38.18 20.84 -15.00
CA SER A 95 39.11 19.74 -15.33
C SER A 95 40.52 20.01 -14.82
N ARG A 96 40.92 21.30 -14.84
CA ARG A 96 42.22 21.73 -14.33
C ARG A 96 42.30 21.69 -12.80
N ALA A 97 41.22 22.04 -12.11
CA ALA A 97 41.14 21.92 -10.65
C ALA A 97 41.21 20.45 -10.19
N MET A 98 40.66 19.50 -10.97
CA MET A 98 40.78 18.07 -10.66
C MET A 98 42.22 17.56 -10.77
N LEU A 99 42.95 17.93 -11.83
CA LEU A 99 44.37 17.60 -11.95
C LEU A 99 45.21 18.16 -10.80
N LEU A 100 44.92 19.39 -10.34
CA LEU A 100 45.59 19.98 -9.19
C LEU A 100 45.20 19.29 -7.87
N THR A 101 43.99 18.75 -7.77
CA THR A 101 43.52 17.99 -6.60
C THR A 101 44.34 16.70 -6.45
N ASP A 102 44.57 15.97 -7.54
CA ASP A 102 45.41 14.77 -7.51
C ASP A 102 46.86 15.07 -7.13
N ILE A 103 47.41 16.21 -7.59
CA ILE A 103 48.75 16.66 -7.18
C ILE A 103 48.77 17.00 -5.68
N ALA A 104 47.75 17.69 -5.17
CA ALA A 104 47.66 18.08 -3.77
C ALA A 104 47.48 16.91 -2.81
N ASP A 105 46.80 15.83 -3.23
CA ASP A 105 46.64 14.60 -2.45
C ASP A 105 47.97 13.86 -2.21
N THR A 106 49.04 14.20 -2.93
CA THR A 106 50.39 13.65 -2.69
C THR A 106 51.18 14.35 -1.58
N ASP A 107 50.64 15.43 -0.99
CA ASP A 107 51.32 16.16 0.10
C ASP A 107 51.40 15.28 1.36
N PRO A 108 52.61 14.99 1.90
CA PRO A 108 52.74 14.23 3.15
C PRO A 108 52.20 15.00 4.38
N ALA A 109 51.96 16.31 4.27
CA ALA A 109 51.43 17.14 5.35
C ALA A 109 50.40 18.17 4.82
N PRO A 110 49.19 17.73 4.40
CA PRO A 110 48.20 18.58 3.76
C PRO A 110 47.65 19.67 4.71
N LEU A 111 47.04 20.70 4.14
CA LEU A 111 46.33 21.72 4.93
C LEU A 111 45.13 21.11 5.68
N ALA A 112 44.79 21.68 6.83
CA ALA A 112 43.73 21.14 7.70
C ALA A 112 42.35 21.09 7.02
N ASP A 113 42.06 22.02 6.12
CA ASP A 113 40.82 22.10 5.33
C ASP A 113 40.88 21.34 4.00
N TRP A 114 42.05 20.79 3.63
CA TRP A 114 42.24 20.11 2.34
C TRP A 114 41.34 18.87 2.16
N PRO A 115 41.19 17.96 3.14
CA PRO A 115 40.31 16.80 2.98
C PRO A 115 38.86 17.19 2.68
N VAL A 116 38.38 18.29 3.29
CA VAL A 116 37.02 18.82 3.09
C VAL A 116 36.88 19.42 1.68
N THR A 117 37.88 20.16 1.21
CA THR A 117 37.91 20.76 -0.14
C THR A 117 38.02 19.69 -1.24
N SER A 118 38.89 18.69 -1.06
CA SER A 118 39.07 17.57 -1.99
C SER A 118 37.77 16.76 -2.13
N ALA A 119 37.11 16.44 -1.01
CA ALA A 119 35.82 15.75 -1.00
C ALA A 119 34.72 16.51 -1.77
N ALA A 120 34.63 17.84 -1.62
CA ALA A 120 33.65 18.66 -2.33
C ALA A 120 33.86 18.71 -3.86
N LEU A 121 35.12 18.69 -4.30
CA LEU A 121 35.46 18.69 -5.72
C LEU A 121 35.25 17.33 -6.37
N ARG A 122 35.62 16.25 -5.68
CA ARG A 122 35.34 14.89 -6.14
C ARG A 122 33.84 14.62 -6.23
N ALA A 123 33.06 15.12 -5.26
CA ALA A 123 31.60 15.09 -5.33
C ALA A 123 31.06 15.82 -6.58
N SER A 124 31.67 16.93 -6.95
CA SER A 124 31.29 17.71 -8.13
C SER A 124 31.70 17.04 -9.45
N ASP A 125 32.85 16.36 -9.51
CA ASP A 125 33.25 15.58 -10.68
C ASP A 125 32.34 14.36 -10.91
N LEU A 126 31.81 13.74 -9.85
CA LEU A 126 30.80 12.67 -10.00
C LEU A 126 29.53 13.16 -10.71
N LEU A 127 29.09 14.40 -10.44
CA LEU A 127 27.98 15.01 -11.18
C LEU A 127 28.33 15.27 -12.65
N VAL A 128 29.55 15.75 -12.92
CA VAL A 128 30.01 16.00 -14.30
C VAL A 128 30.15 14.68 -15.08
N ALA A 129 30.70 13.65 -14.44
CA ALA A 129 30.82 12.31 -15.01
C ALA A 129 29.46 11.72 -15.42
N TRP A 130 28.43 12.00 -14.62
CA TRP A 130 27.05 11.69 -15.00
C TRP A 130 26.59 12.51 -16.23
N GLN A 131 26.75 13.83 -16.21
CA GLN A 131 26.32 14.70 -17.31
C GLN A 131 26.98 14.36 -18.65
N GLU A 132 28.21 13.86 -18.62
CA GLU A 132 29.00 13.46 -19.78
C GLU A 132 28.80 12.00 -20.21
N ASP A 133 27.94 11.23 -19.52
CA ASP A 133 27.69 9.79 -19.75
C ASP A 133 29.00 8.97 -19.81
N ARG A 134 29.90 9.18 -18.83
CA ARG A 134 31.22 8.53 -18.83
C ARG A 134 31.08 6.99 -18.75
N PRO A 135 31.76 6.21 -19.61
CA PRO A 135 31.70 4.75 -19.59
C PRO A 135 32.08 4.15 -18.23
N GLY A 136 31.26 3.23 -17.71
CA GLY A 136 31.46 2.57 -16.41
C GLY A 136 31.01 3.39 -15.19
N PHE A 137 30.39 4.56 -15.40
CA PHE A 137 29.78 5.33 -14.32
C PHE A 137 28.53 4.63 -13.78
N SER A 138 28.43 4.48 -12.46
CA SER A 138 27.26 3.91 -11.78
C SER A 138 26.72 4.93 -10.78
N PRO A 139 25.49 5.44 -10.95
CA PRO A 139 24.88 6.38 -10.01
C PRO A 139 24.83 5.83 -8.57
N ARG A 140 24.56 4.53 -8.40
CA ARG A 140 24.55 3.86 -7.08
C ARG A 140 25.95 3.78 -6.47
N ALA A 141 26.99 3.54 -7.26
CA ALA A 141 28.37 3.53 -6.76
C ALA A 141 28.83 4.93 -6.37
N ALA A 142 28.51 5.93 -7.18
CA ALA A 142 28.81 7.33 -6.93
C ALA A 142 28.09 7.85 -5.68
N LEU A 143 26.82 7.47 -5.43
CA LEU A 143 26.11 7.80 -4.19
C LEU A 143 26.81 7.26 -2.95
N ARG A 144 27.29 6.00 -2.97
CA ARG A 144 28.05 5.42 -1.85
C ARG A 144 29.34 6.18 -1.58
N GLU A 145 29.99 6.68 -2.63
CA GLU A 145 31.19 7.51 -2.50
C GLU A 145 30.86 8.88 -1.87
N LEU A 146 29.76 9.50 -2.29
CA LEU A 146 29.25 10.75 -1.71
C LEU A 146 28.89 10.63 -0.22
N GLU A 147 28.41 9.48 0.25
CA GLU A 147 28.19 9.25 1.70
C GLU A 147 29.51 9.28 2.50
N GLY A 148 30.61 8.85 1.88
CA GLY A 148 31.96 9.00 2.43
C GLY A 148 32.35 10.48 2.52
N TYR A 149 32.13 11.23 1.44
CA TYR A 149 32.44 12.66 1.39
C TYR A 149 31.57 13.51 2.33
N ALA A 150 30.29 13.19 2.49
CA ALA A 150 29.40 13.88 3.42
C ALA A 150 29.92 13.80 4.87
N ARG A 151 30.44 12.63 5.28
CA ARG A 151 31.05 12.45 6.60
C ARG A 151 32.35 13.23 6.78
N ILE A 152 33.14 13.39 5.72
CA ILE A 152 34.40 14.15 5.75
C ILE A 152 34.11 15.64 5.87
N VAL A 153 33.10 16.13 5.14
CA VAL A 153 32.79 17.56 5.04
C VAL A 153 32.01 18.08 6.26
N GLY A 154 31.12 17.28 6.85
CA GLY A 154 30.30 17.71 7.98
C GLY A 154 29.51 18.98 7.67
N ASP A 155 29.58 19.97 8.57
CA ASP A 155 28.85 21.26 8.44
C ASP A 155 29.68 22.38 7.78
N ALA A 156 30.84 22.05 7.18
CA ALA A 156 31.75 23.06 6.61
C ALA A 156 31.17 23.71 5.34
N GLN A 157 30.79 24.99 5.41
CA GLN A 157 30.24 25.74 4.28
C GLN A 157 31.33 26.49 3.50
N PRO A 158 31.27 26.54 2.15
CA PRO A 158 30.20 26.06 1.25
C PRO A 158 30.34 24.59 0.79
N GLN A 159 31.36 23.85 1.26
CA GLN A 159 31.66 22.49 0.81
C GLN A 159 30.50 21.51 1.07
N ALA A 160 29.84 21.63 2.22
CA ALA A 160 28.70 20.80 2.59
C ALA A 160 27.54 20.96 1.60
N MET A 161 27.28 22.18 1.13
CA MET A 161 26.26 22.43 0.10
C MET A 161 26.59 21.75 -1.24
N LEU A 162 27.85 21.70 -1.64
CA LEU A 162 28.26 21.06 -2.90
C LEU A 162 28.10 19.54 -2.85
N VAL A 163 28.52 18.91 -1.74
CA VAL A 163 28.32 17.47 -1.55
C VAL A 163 26.83 17.12 -1.45
N ASP A 164 26.05 17.92 -0.73
CA ASP A 164 24.60 17.67 -0.61
C ASP A 164 23.87 17.87 -1.95
N SER A 165 24.29 18.85 -2.76
CA SER A 165 23.75 19.06 -4.12
C SER A 165 24.08 17.89 -5.05
N ALA A 166 25.32 17.38 -5.00
CA ALA A 166 25.72 16.19 -5.74
C ALA A 166 24.93 14.95 -5.32
N ARG A 167 24.74 14.79 -4.01
CA ARG A 167 23.97 13.68 -3.44
C ARG A 167 22.53 13.71 -3.90
N ARG A 168 21.84 14.85 -3.77
CA ARG A 168 20.44 15.01 -4.20
C ARG A 168 20.28 14.79 -5.72
N GLY A 169 21.21 15.30 -6.52
CA GLY A 169 21.21 15.09 -7.98
C GLY A 169 21.33 13.62 -8.38
N LEU A 170 22.29 12.89 -7.80
CA LEU A 170 22.44 11.46 -8.08
C LEU A 170 21.32 10.61 -7.48
N GLN A 171 20.79 11.01 -6.33
CA GLN A 171 19.65 10.33 -5.69
C GLN A 171 18.41 10.43 -6.57
N HIS A 172 18.13 11.61 -7.16
CA HIS A 172 17.07 11.78 -8.15
C HIS A 172 17.19 10.79 -9.32
N LEU A 173 18.39 10.58 -9.85
CA LEU A 173 18.60 9.66 -10.97
C LEU A 173 18.37 8.20 -10.61
N VAL A 174 18.83 7.79 -9.43
CA VAL A 174 18.57 6.43 -8.93
C VAL A 174 17.08 6.24 -8.71
N THR A 175 16.40 7.22 -8.10
CA THR A 175 14.94 7.19 -7.92
C THR A 175 14.18 7.07 -9.25
N GLN A 176 14.61 7.81 -10.28
CA GLN A 176 14.04 7.74 -11.62
C GLN A 176 14.28 6.38 -12.31
N GLY A 177 15.46 5.78 -12.13
CA GLY A 177 15.76 4.45 -12.70
C GLY A 177 15.03 3.31 -12.00
N ASP A 178 14.96 3.37 -10.69
CA ASP A 178 14.31 2.34 -9.87
C ASP A 178 12.78 2.39 -10.01
N MET A 179 12.25 3.47 -10.60
CA MET A 179 10.83 3.79 -10.71
C MET A 179 10.13 3.63 -9.35
N SER A 180 10.81 4.04 -8.27
CA SER A 180 10.34 3.87 -6.90
C SER A 180 9.35 4.99 -6.55
N PRO A 181 8.03 4.69 -6.41
CA PRO A 181 7.03 5.72 -6.12
C PRO A 181 7.27 6.39 -4.76
N SER A 182 7.88 5.64 -3.86
CA SER A 182 8.28 6.10 -2.55
C SER A 182 9.57 6.91 -2.55
N GLY A 183 10.56 6.58 -3.39
CA GLY A 183 11.77 7.40 -3.55
C GLY A 183 11.42 8.79 -4.08
N ALA A 184 10.51 8.86 -5.05
CA ALA A 184 10.07 10.12 -5.63
C ALA A 184 9.33 11.02 -4.63
N ARG A 185 8.47 10.44 -3.77
CA ARG A 185 7.76 11.19 -2.71
C ARG A 185 8.74 11.91 -1.79
N ARG A 186 9.77 11.19 -1.37
CA ARG A 186 10.72 11.64 -0.35
C ARG A 186 11.72 12.64 -0.87
N LEU A 187 12.14 12.51 -2.13
CA LEU A 187 12.91 13.57 -2.77
C LEU A 187 12.09 14.88 -2.82
N GLY A 188 10.78 14.79 -3.04
CA GLY A 188 9.85 15.92 -2.89
C GLY A 188 9.83 16.49 -1.47
N ASP A 189 9.65 15.63 -0.45
CA ASP A 189 9.63 16.03 0.96
C ASP A 189 10.96 16.63 1.45
N ASP A 190 12.11 16.06 1.05
CA ASP A 190 13.45 16.54 1.38
C ASP A 190 13.76 17.89 0.73
N LEU A 191 13.29 18.11 -0.49
CA LEU A 191 13.37 19.40 -1.14
C LEU A 191 12.42 20.39 -0.49
N ARG A 192 11.21 19.96 -0.08
CA ARG A 192 10.26 20.81 0.65
C ARG A 192 10.83 21.25 1.99
N GLY A 193 11.39 20.35 2.79
CA GLY A 193 12.05 20.68 4.06
C GLY A 193 13.26 21.60 3.88
N PHE A 194 14.03 21.43 2.81
CA PHE A 194 15.07 22.38 2.43
C PHE A 194 14.49 23.76 2.08
N THR A 195 13.46 23.81 1.24
CA THR A 195 12.76 25.04 0.82
C THR A 195 12.16 25.78 2.02
N ASP A 196 11.50 25.08 2.93
CA ASP A 196 10.90 25.64 4.15
C ASP A 196 11.95 26.18 5.14
N GLY A 197 13.16 25.61 5.11
CA GLY A 197 14.31 26.08 5.88
C GLY A 197 14.97 27.34 5.31
N LEU A 198 14.64 27.75 4.09
CA LEU A 198 15.16 28.98 3.49
C LEU A 198 14.37 30.20 3.99
N GLY A 199 15.09 31.23 4.42
CA GLY A 199 14.45 32.49 4.82
C GLY A 199 13.73 33.18 3.64
N PRO A 200 12.68 33.98 3.88
CA PRO A 200 11.85 34.59 2.83
C PRO A 200 12.56 35.59 1.91
N ARG A 201 13.84 35.89 2.15
CA ARG A 201 14.71 36.72 1.29
C ARG A 201 15.85 35.92 0.66
N SER A 202 15.84 34.60 0.78
CA SER A 202 16.87 33.74 0.19
C SER A 202 16.78 33.79 -1.34
N PRO A 203 17.88 34.07 -2.05
CA PRO A 203 17.90 34.07 -3.51
C PRO A 203 17.69 32.66 -4.12
N LEU A 204 17.65 31.61 -3.29
CA LEU A 204 17.43 30.22 -3.71
C LEU A 204 15.98 29.76 -3.53
N LEU A 205 15.12 30.54 -2.85
CA LEU A 205 13.78 30.09 -2.45
C LEU A 205 12.90 29.73 -3.64
N ASP A 206 12.84 30.60 -4.66
CA ASP A 206 11.99 30.37 -5.84
C ASP A 206 12.47 29.15 -6.65
N ARG A 207 13.80 28.99 -6.76
CA ARG A 207 14.40 27.83 -7.44
C ARG A 207 14.13 26.53 -6.67
N ALA A 208 14.24 26.56 -5.35
CA ALA A 208 13.99 25.41 -4.49
C ALA A 208 12.49 25.02 -4.54
N THR A 209 11.59 26.00 -4.53
CA THR A 209 10.14 25.80 -4.67
C THR A 209 9.78 25.12 -5.99
N VAL A 210 10.35 25.59 -7.11
CA VAL A 210 10.16 24.97 -8.43
C VAL A 210 10.65 23.52 -8.44
N MET A 211 11.83 23.24 -7.87
CA MET A 211 12.35 21.88 -7.79
C MET A 211 11.49 20.96 -6.90
N THR A 212 10.99 21.46 -5.78
CA THR A 212 10.07 20.73 -4.88
C THR A 212 8.80 20.30 -5.63
N LEU A 213 8.13 21.24 -6.29
CA LEU A 213 6.87 20.98 -6.99
C LEU A 213 7.03 19.97 -8.15
N LEU A 214 8.17 20.04 -8.86
CA LEU A 214 8.49 19.08 -9.93
C LEU A 214 8.61 17.65 -9.38
N GLN A 215 9.27 17.47 -8.23
CA GLN A 215 9.41 16.14 -7.62
C GLN A 215 8.08 15.61 -7.07
N GLU A 216 7.24 16.48 -6.51
CA GLU A 216 5.93 16.09 -6.01
C GLU A 216 5.01 15.61 -7.13
N ALA A 217 5.02 16.31 -8.27
CA ALA A 217 4.30 15.89 -9.46
C ALA A 217 4.77 14.51 -9.96
N SER A 218 6.09 14.30 -10.04
CA SER A 218 6.67 13.01 -10.43
C SER A 218 6.29 11.89 -9.45
N ALA A 219 6.28 12.17 -8.15
CA ALA A 219 5.94 11.21 -7.12
C ALA A 219 4.47 10.77 -7.17
N GLN A 220 3.57 11.71 -7.43
CA GLN A 220 2.15 11.41 -7.62
C GLN A 220 1.93 10.59 -8.89
N ALA A 221 2.60 10.94 -9.99
CA ALA A 221 2.50 10.21 -11.25
C ALA A 221 2.97 8.75 -11.11
N MET A 222 4.07 8.51 -10.39
CA MET A 222 4.59 7.15 -10.15
C MET A 222 3.67 6.28 -9.27
N ARG A 223 2.75 6.88 -8.50
CA ARG A 223 1.75 6.18 -7.69
C ARG A 223 0.42 5.98 -8.40
N GLY A 224 0.30 6.38 -9.66
CA GLY A 224 -0.97 6.36 -10.39
C GLY A 224 -1.93 7.51 -10.00
N ASP A 225 -1.51 8.45 -9.16
CA ASP A 225 -2.29 9.67 -8.83
C ASP A 225 -2.08 10.73 -9.92
N HIS A 226 -2.61 10.48 -11.10
CA HIS A 226 -2.43 11.35 -12.27
C HIS A 226 -3.11 12.71 -12.10
N LEU A 227 -4.23 12.75 -11.35
CA LEU A 227 -4.95 13.99 -11.02
C LEU A 227 -4.14 14.87 -10.06
N GLY A 228 -3.60 14.28 -9.00
CA GLY A 228 -2.70 15.00 -8.09
C GLY A 228 -1.45 15.49 -8.80
N ALA A 229 -0.85 14.64 -9.65
CA ALA A 229 0.34 14.99 -10.43
C ALA A 229 0.09 16.20 -11.34
N MET A 230 -1.07 16.24 -12.00
CA MET A 230 -1.47 17.37 -12.85
C MET A 230 -1.61 18.67 -12.04
N ALA A 231 -2.26 18.62 -10.88
CA ALA A 231 -2.39 19.78 -10.01
C ALA A 231 -1.02 20.33 -9.56
N LYS A 232 -0.05 19.45 -9.28
CA LYS A 232 1.32 19.87 -8.94
C LYS A 232 2.10 20.41 -10.13
N LEU A 233 1.89 19.90 -11.34
CA LEU A 233 2.43 20.49 -12.57
C LEU A 233 1.87 21.90 -12.82
N GLU A 234 0.59 22.16 -12.51
CA GLU A 234 -0.01 23.49 -12.63
C GLU A 234 0.59 24.47 -11.60
N GLU A 235 0.75 24.04 -10.35
CA GLU A 235 1.44 24.80 -9.31
C GLU A 235 2.90 25.11 -9.71
N LEU A 236 3.61 24.12 -10.26
CA LEU A 236 4.98 24.25 -10.77
C LEU A 236 5.09 25.34 -11.83
N ARG A 237 4.16 25.35 -12.80
CA ARG A 237 4.13 26.33 -13.88
C ARG A 237 3.91 27.74 -13.31
N GLY A 238 3.00 27.90 -12.35
CA GLY A 238 2.79 29.15 -11.63
C GLY A 238 4.03 29.63 -10.87
N ALA A 239 4.71 28.72 -10.17
CA ALA A 239 5.94 29.04 -9.42
C ALA A 239 7.10 29.45 -10.35
N SER A 240 7.23 28.84 -11.52
CA SER A 240 8.28 29.18 -12.49
C SER A 240 8.22 30.64 -12.99
N LEU A 241 7.03 31.25 -12.98
CA LEU A 241 6.83 32.65 -13.36
C LEU A 241 7.47 33.64 -12.38
N GLN A 242 7.86 33.21 -11.17
CA GLN A 242 8.61 34.04 -10.22
C GLN A 242 10.12 34.09 -10.53
N LEU A 243 10.65 33.15 -11.32
CA LEU A 243 12.05 33.15 -11.73
C LEU A 243 12.35 34.24 -12.78
N PRO A 244 13.61 34.68 -12.96
CA PRO A 244 13.98 35.59 -14.05
C PRO A 244 13.69 35.02 -15.45
N ALA A 245 13.40 35.88 -16.42
CA ALA A 245 13.00 35.47 -17.78
C ALA A 245 14.05 34.65 -18.58
N GLY A 246 15.31 34.63 -18.15
CA GLY A 246 16.38 33.81 -18.73
C GLY A 246 16.86 32.66 -17.84
N ASP A 247 16.12 32.31 -16.79
CA ASP A 247 16.50 31.24 -15.88
C ASP A 247 16.33 29.85 -16.56
N PRO A 248 17.37 29.00 -16.58
CA PRO A 248 17.30 27.66 -17.17
C PRO A 248 16.18 26.77 -16.61
N LEU A 249 15.75 26.98 -15.36
CA LEU A 249 14.66 26.22 -14.75
C LEU A 249 13.30 26.54 -15.38
N ARG A 250 13.10 27.74 -15.94
CA ARG A 250 11.86 28.03 -16.68
C ARG A 250 11.75 27.17 -17.93
N ALA A 251 12.83 27.07 -18.69
CA ALA A 251 12.88 26.20 -19.87
C ALA A 251 12.68 24.73 -19.48
N ALA A 252 13.27 24.28 -18.36
CA ALA A 252 13.07 22.92 -17.86
C ALA A 252 11.63 22.65 -17.39
N VAL A 253 10.95 23.64 -16.81
CA VAL A 253 9.52 23.54 -16.42
C VAL A 253 8.63 23.51 -17.65
N ASP A 254 8.88 24.35 -18.65
CA ASP A 254 8.13 24.33 -19.90
C ASP A 254 8.32 23.00 -20.63
N GLU A 255 9.54 22.46 -20.63
CA GLU A 255 9.83 21.13 -21.18
C GLU A 255 9.10 20.02 -20.41
N ALA A 256 9.20 20.01 -19.06
CA ALA A 256 8.50 19.03 -18.23
C ALA A 256 6.98 19.11 -18.39
N TRP A 257 6.42 20.32 -18.55
CA TRP A 257 5.00 20.54 -18.83
C TRP A 257 4.62 19.94 -20.19
N ASN A 258 5.36 20.28 -21.25
CA ASN A 258 5.09 19.77 -22.59
C ASN A 258 5.26 18.24 -22.68
N GLN A 259 6.12 17.65 -21.84
CA GLN A 259 6.34 16.20 -21.78
C GLN A 259 5.30 15.44 -20.94
N LEU A 260 5.06 15.89 -19.70
CA LEU A 260 4.30 15.13 -18.72
C LEU A 260 2.80 15.45 -18.78
N ALA A 261 2.42 16.70 -19.03
CA ALA A 261 1.02 17.11 -18.96
C ALA A 261 0.16 16.34 -19.97
N PRO A 262 0.53 16.22 -21.27
CA PRO A 262 -0.34 15.52 -22.21
C PRO A 262 -0.46 14.02 -21.92
N PHE A 263 0.58 13.40 -21.37
CA PHE A 263 0.56 12.01 -20.93
C PHE A 263 -0.35 11.82 -19.71
N LEU A 264 -0.29 12.73 -18.72
CA LEU A 264 -1.15 12.69 -17.55
C LEU A 264 -2.61 13.03 -17.88
N GLU A 265 -2.86 13.92 -18.84
CA GLU A 265 -4.22 14.20 -19.36
C GLU A 265 -4.83 12.97 -20.02
N MET A 266 -4.07 12.21 -20.81
CA MET A 266 -4.49 10.93 -21.37
C MET A 266 -4.81 9.90 -20.27
N LEU A 267 -4.10 9.93 -19.14
CA LEU A 267 -4.31 8.99 -18.03
C LEU A 267 -5.48 9.36 -17.11
N ARG A 268 -6.15 10.50 -17.36
CA ARG A 268 -7.25 10.99 -16.54
C ARG A 268 -8.53 10.14 -16.78
N PRO A 269 -9.20 9.64 -15.73
CA PRO A 269 -10.45 8.92 -15.90
C PRO A 269 -11.56 9.87 -16.35
N ASP A 270 -12.26 9.57 -17.44
CA ASP A 270 -13.47 10.31 -17.82
C ASP A 270 -14.64 9.92 -16.91
N GLY A 271 -15.22 10.91 -16.24
CA GLY A 271 -16.44 10.75 -15.44
C GLY A 271 -17.71 10.48 -16.25
N ALA A 272 -17.62 10.01 -17.49
CA ALA A 272 -18.75 9.83 -18.40
C ALA A 272 -18.51 8.77 -19.48
N ALA A 273 -18.46 7.48 -19.12
CA ALA A 273 -18.80 6.40 -20.04
C ALA A 273 -19.28 5.16 -19.26
N GLY A 274 -20.59 5.03 -19.13
CA GLY A 274 -21.22 3.76 -18.75
C GLY A 274 -21.20 2.79 -19.94
N GLY A 275 -20.80 1.55 -19.67
CA GLY A 275 -21.03 0.39 -20.54
C GLY A 275 -19.84 -0.06 -21.40
N GLY A 276 -19.12 -1.08 -20.92
CA GLY A 276 -18.32 -2.01 -21.74
C GLY A 276 -16.83 -2.11 -21.37
N ASN A 277 -16.36 -3.34 -21.08
CA ASN A 277 -14.98 -3.79 -20.90
C ASN A 277 -14.22 -3.29 -19.64
N ALA A 278 -14.72 -3.65 -18.46
CA ALA A 278 -14.13 -3.30 -17.16
C ALA A 278 -12.78 -4.00 -16.82
N ARG A 279 -12.20 -4.84 -17.69
CA ARG A 279 -10.82 -5.37 -17.52
C ARG A 279 -9.79 -4.81 -18.50
N ARG A 280 -10.17 -3.91 -19.40
CA ARG A 280 -9.22 -3.21 -20.29
C ARG A 280 -8.93 -1.78 -19.85
N ALA A 281 -9.60 -1.31 -18.80
CA ALA A 281 -9.53 0.05 -18.27
C ALA A 281 -8.89 0.11 -16.86
N GLN A 282 -7.82 -0.65 -16.62
CA GLN A 282 -6.89 -0.30 -15.54
C GLN A 282 -5.99 0.83 -16.06
N TYR A 283 -6.49 2.06 -15.88
CA TYR A 283 -5.83 3.32 -16.22
C TYR A 283 -5.61 3.51 -17.74
N VAL A 284 -5.63 4.76 -18.22
CA VAL A 284 -5.52 5.18 -19.64
C VAL A 284 -6.87 5.26 -20.35
N ASN A 285 -7.37 6.48 -20.55
CA ASN A 285 -8.26 6.75 -21.68
C ASN A 285 -7.46 6.45 -22.96
N PRO A 286 -7.99 5.69 -23.94
CA PRO A 286 -7.24 5.39 -25.15
C PRO A 286 -6.73 6.68 -25.78
N ALA A 287 -5.44 6.72 -26.11
CA ALA A 287 -4.82 7.91 -26.67
C ALA A 287 -5.60 8.37 -27.90
N SER A 288 -6.07 9.62 -27.89
CA SER A 288 -6.68 10.21 -29.09
C SER A 288 -5.64 10.33 -30.21
N ASP A 289 -6.08 10.37 -31.47
CA ASP A 289 -5.18 10.62 -32.60
C ASP A 289 -4.38 11.93 -32.44
N ALA A 290 -4.92 12.90 -31.68
CA ALA A 290 -4.22 14.14 -31.36
C ALA A 290 -3.07 13.92 -30.38
N HIS A 291 -3.27 13.07 -29.36
CA HIS A 291 -2.19 12.70 -28.42
C HIS A 291 -1.08 11.93 -29.14
N LEU A 292 -1.43 10.96 -29.99
CA LEU A 292 -0.45 10.16 -30.74
C LEU A 292 0.41 11.02 -31.68
N ARG A 293 -0.21 11.92 -32.45
CA ARG A 293 0.53 12.86 -33.32
C ARG A 293 1.49 13.74 -32.54
N MET A 294 1.05 14.26 -31.40
CA MET A 294 1.90 15.11 -30.56
C MET A 294 3.08 14.34 -29.97
N PHE A 295 2.88 13.10 -29.48
CA PHE A 295 4.01 12.26 -29.02
C PHE A 295 4.98 11.90 -30.15
N GLU A 296 4.47 11.66 -31.36
CA GLU A 296 5.30 11.43 -32.55
C GLU A 296 6.15 12.66 -32.89
N GLU A 297 5.54 13.85 -32.95
CA GLU A 297 6.25 15.13 -33.18
C GLU A 297 7.34 15.37 -32.14
N MET A 298 7.07 15.06 -30.87
CA MET A 298 8.05 15.16 -29.80
C MET A 298 9.22 14.18 -29.95
N ALA A 299 8.97 12.94 -30.39
CA ALA A 299 10.00 11.92 -30.53
C ALA A 299 10.95 12.16 -31.72
N VAL A 300 10.50 12.89 -32.75
CA VAL A 300 11.28 13.19 -33.96
C VAL A 300 11.90 14.60 -33.96
N GLN A 301 11.79 15.33 -32.84
CA GLN A 301 12.32 16.68 -32.71
C GLN A 301 13.84 16.72 -32.95
N PRO A 302 14.35 17.57 -33.86
CA PRO A 302 15.79 17.65 -34.13
C PRO A 302 16.59 18.16 -32.92
N GLY A 303 17.72 17.51 -32.63
CA GLY A 303 18.68 17.98 -31.62
C GLY A 303 18.42 17.52 -30.18
N ILE A 304 17.46 16.62 -29.95
CA ILE A 304 17.25 15.99 -28.64
C ILE A 304 18.30 14.89 -28.35
N PRO A 305 18.80 14.76 -27.12
CA PRO A 305 19.69 13.66 -26.70
C PRO A 305 19.06 12.26 -26.86
N ASP A 306 19.89 11.23 -27.07
CA ASP A 306 19.43 9.86 -27.30
C ASP A 306 18.62 9.27 -26.13
N ASN A 307 19.03 9.52 -24.89
CA ASN A 307 18.29 9.08 -23.69
C ASN A 307 16.90 9.75 -23.56
N GLU A 308 16.76 10.99 -24.03
CA GLU A 308 15.50 11.72 -24.05
C GLU A 308 14.62 11.24 -25.20
N ARG A 309 15.21 10.99 -26.37
CA ARG A 309 14.55 10.37 -27.51
C ARG A 309 14.00 8.98 -27.16
N ALA A 310 14.77 8.17 -26.45
CA ALA A 310 14.34 6.85 -25.99
C ALA A 310 13.12 6.93 -25.06
N LEU A 311 13.10 7.88 -24.11
CA LEU A 311 11.93 8.09 -23.25
C LEU A 311 10.69 8.46 -24.06
N ARG A 312 10.80 9.44 -24.98
CA ARG A 312 9.67 9.91 -25.80
C ARG A 312 9.13 8.81 -26.71
N LEU A 313 10.00 8.03 -27.34
CA LEU A 313 9.63 6.85 -28.12
C LEU A 313 8.93 5.81 -27.26
N SER A 314 9.37 5.61 -26.02
CA SER A 314 8.72 4.70 -25.09
C SER A 314 7.33 5.20 -24.67
N GLN A 315 7.16 6.50 -24.42
CA GLN A 315 5.85 7.09 -24.09
C GLN A 315 4.87 6.96 -25.26
N LEU A 316 5.33 7.25 -26.48
CA LEU A 316 4.54 7.05 -27.71
C LEU A 316 4.13 5.58 -27.84
N GLY A 317 5.07 4.65 -27.74
CA GLY A 317 4.78 3.22 -27.88
C GLY A 317 3.83 2.69 -26.80
N THR A 318 3.94 3.17 -25.55
CA THR A 318 2.99 2.83 -24.48
C THR A 318 1.59 3.41 -24.75
N ALA A 319 1.50 4.65 -25.26
CA ALA A 319 0.23 5.26 -25.64
C ALA A 319 -0.45 4.52 -26.80
N GLU A 320 0.32 4.12 -27.82
CA GLU A 320 -0.15 3.30 -28.93
C GLU A 320 -0.65 1.93 -28.45
N LEU A 321 0.08 1.29 -27.54
CA LEU A 321 -0.31 0.01 -26.95
C LEU A 321 -1.66 0.10 -26.23
N GLY A 322 -1.96 1.22 -25.56
CA GLY A 322 -3.22 1.46 -24.86
C GLY A 322 -4.46 1.58 -25.77
N THR A 323 -4.29 1.85 -27.07
CA THR A 323 -5.41 1.90 -28.03
C THR A 323 -5.84 0.51 -28.54
N ASP A 324 -4.98 -0.50 -28.36
CA ASP A 324 -5.27 -1.92 -28.56
C ASP A 324 -5.81 -2.32 -29.96
N THR A 325 -5.39 -1.62 -31.01
CA THR A 325 -5.65 -2.02 -32.41
C THR A 325 -4.46 -2.77 -32.98
N ARG A 326 -4.65 -3.55 -34.04
CA ARG A 326 -3.54 -4.27 -34.68
C ARG A 326 -2.44 -3.32 -35.18
N GLU A 327 -2.84 -2.23 -35.83
CA GLU A 327 -1.91 -1.23 -36.36
C GLU A 327 -1.15 -0.50 -35.24
N SER A 328 -1.85 -0.12 -34.17
CA SER A 328 -1.21 0.56 -33.03
C SER A 328 -0.29 -0.37 -32.24
N VAL A 329 -0.60 -1.65 -32.11
CA VAL A 329 0.33 -2.63 -31.50
C VAL A 329 1.58 -2.83 -32.36
N ASP A 330 1.45 -2.85 -33.70
CA ASP A 330 2.61 -2.92 -34.59
C ASP A 330 3.50 -1.67 -34.49
N ASN A 331 2.89 -0.48 -34.39
CA ASN A 331 3.62 0.76 -34.14
C ASN A 331 4.26 0.79 -32.75
N ALA A 332 3.56 0.34 -31.71
CA ALA A 332 4.08 0.26 -30.35
C ALA A 332 5.34 -0.61 -30.28
N VAL A 333 5.30 -1.80 -30.91
CA VAL A 333 6.48 -2.68 -31.00
C VAL A 333 7.64 -1.96 -31.71
N LYS A 334 7.37 -1.26 -32.80
CA LYS A 334 8.40 -0.50 -33.53
C LYS A 334 9.03 0.58 -32.64
N HIS A 335 8.23 1.45 -32.04
CA HIS A 335 8.73 2.58 -31.25
C HIS A 335 9.40 2.13 -29.94
N LEU A 336 8.90 1.09 -29.26
CA LEU A 336 9.53 0.55 -28.05
C LEU A 336 10.84 -0.19 -28.35
N THR A 337 10.92 -0.89 -29.50
CA THR A 337 12.19 -1.50 -29.94
C THR A 337 13.20 -0.43 -30.33
N GLU A 338 12.75 0.64 -30.98
CA GLU A 338 13.61 1.77 -31.32
C GLU A 338 14.11 2.48 -30.06
N ALA A 339 13.25 2.71 -29.06
CA ALA A 339 13.64 3.24 -27.75
C ALA A 339 14.77 2.42 -27.12
N LEU A 340 14.66 1.08 -27.13
CA LEU A 340 15.70 0.19 -26.62
C LEU A 340 17.03 0.25 -27.38
N SER A 341 16.97 0.49 -28.69
CA SER A 341 18.16 0.59 -29.55
C SER A 341 18.90 1.92 -29.39
N VAL A 342 18.16 2.98 -29.03
CA VAL A 342 18.67 4.33 -28.83
C VAL A 342 19.12 4.54 -27.37
N ALA A 343 18.45 3.87 -26.42
CA ALA A 343 18.86 3.89 -25.02
C ALA A 343 20.25 3.27 -24.85
N THR A 344 21.14 4.00 -24.17
CA THR A 344 22.48 3.50 -23.84
C THR A 344 22.39 2.30 -22.91
N GLU A 345 23.43 1.48 -22.85
CA GLU A 345 23.49 0.31 -21.95
C GLU A 345 23.32 0.70 -20.47
N HIS A 346 23.66 1.95 -20.12
CA HIS A 346 23.61 2.49 -18.78
C HIS A 346 22.37 3.39 -18.53
N ASP A 347 21.41 3.47 -19.46
CA ASP A 347 20.20 4.27 -19.22
C ASP A 347 19.46 3.70 -17.99
N PRO A 348 19.22 4.51 -16.93
CA PRO A 348 18.57 4.04 -15.72
C PRO A 348 17.15 3.48 -15.96
N ARG A 349 16.50 3.84 -17.08
CA ARG A 349 15.16 3.37 -17.46
C ARG A 349 15.20 2.19 -18.44
N ARG A 350 16.37 1.62 -18.71
CA ARG A 350 16.50 0.49 -19.64
C ARG A 350 15.65 -0.72 -19.25
N THR A 351 15.57 -1.03 -17.95
CA THR A 351 14.69 -2.09 -17.42
C THR A 351 13.21 -1.83 -17.76
N TYR A 352 12.78 -0.57 -17.69
CA TYR A 352 11.42 -0.15 -18.07
C TYR A 352 11.18 -0.34 -19.57
N TYR A 353 12.13 0.08 -20.42
CA TYR A 353 12.00 -0.11 -21.87
C TYR A 353 11.97 -1.61 -22.26
N LEU A 354 12.77 -2.45 -21.60
CA LEU A 354 12.79 -3.90 -21.83
C LEU A 354 11.42 -4.52 -21.48
N MET A 355 10.85 -4.12 -20.34
CA MET A 355 9.55 -4.58 -19.90
C MET A 355 8.47 -4.20 -20.92
N PHE A 356 8.33 -2.91 -21.27
CA PHE A 356 7.27 -2.46 -22.18
C PHE A 356 7.42 -3.00 -23.60
N ALA A 357 8.64 -3.09 -24.14
CA ALA A 357 8.88 -3.74 -25.43
C ALA A 357 8.47 -5.22 -25.39
N GLY A 358 8.80 -5.92 -24.31
CA GLY A 358 8.36 -7.30 -24.07
C GLY A 358 6.83 -7.43 -24.02
N VAL A 359 6.14 -6.54 -23.31
CA VAL A 359 4.67 -6.47 -23.25
C VAL A 359 4.06 -6.20 -24.63
N ALA A 360 4.63 -5.27 -25.41
CA ALA A 360 4.13 -4.96 -26.75
C ALA A 360 4.26 -6.16 -27.71
N HIS A 361 5.40 -6.85 -27.68
CA HIS A 361 5.58 -8.10 -28.44
C HIS A 361 4.59 -9.18 -27.96
N LEU A 362 4.40 -9.33 -26.65
CA LEU A 362 3.45 -10.28 -26.09
C LEU A 362 2.02 -9.99 -26.56
N ARG A 363 1.61 -8.71 -26.57
CA ARG A 363 0.30 -8.30 -27.09
C ARG A 363 0.16 -8.61 -28.58
N ARG A 364 1.21 -8.42 -29.37
CA ARG A 364 1.23 -8.83 -30.78
C ARG A 364 1.08 -10.34 -30.96
N VAL A 365 1.66 -11.16 -30.08
CA VAL A 365 1.45 -12.62 -30.08
C VAL A 365 -0.02 -12.97 -29.85
N GLU A 366 -0.69 -12.30 -28.92
CA GLU A 366 -2.11 -12.55 -28.66
C GLU A 366 -3.00 -12.25 -29.88
N MET A 367 -2.62 -11.27 -30.70
CA MET A 367 -3.35 -10.91 -31.93
C MET A 367 -3.00 -11.78 -33.13
N THR A 368 -1.75 -12.25 -33.25
CA THR A 368 -1.22 -12.87 -34.48
C THR A 368 -0.90 -14.36 -34.34
N GLY A 369 -0.61 -14.83 -33.13
CA GLY A 369 -0.11 -16.17 -32.85
C GLY A 369 1.34 -16.43 -33.29
N ASP A 370 2.14 -15.40 -33.66
CA ASP A 370 3.51 -15.61 -34.15
C ASP A 370 4.46 -16.08 -33.02
N ARG A 371 5.06 -17.26 -33.23
CA ARG A 371 6.05 -17.84 -32.31
C ARG A 371 7.37 -17.08 -32.26
N ARG A 372 7.73 -16.32 -33.29
CA ARG A 372 8.94 -15.49 -33.28
C ARG A 372 8.79 -14.36 -32.28
N ASP A 373 7.65 -13.67 -32.31
CA ASP A 373 7.33 -12.62 -31.34
C ASP A 373 7.24 -13.16 -29.92
N LEU A 374 6.73 -14.38 -29.73
CA LEU A 374 6.70 -15.00 -28.41
C LEU A 374 8.11 -15.23 -27.84
N ARG A 375 9.08 -15.61 -28.68
CA ARG A 375 10.48 -15.73 -28.24
C ARG A 375 11.05 -14.38 -27.87
N THR A 376 10.88 -13.37 -28.72
CA THR A 376 11.36 -12.00 -28.45
C THR A 376 10.74 -11.42 -27.17
N ALA A 377 9.42 -11.55 -27.01
CA ALA A 377 8.71 -11.11 -25.80
C ALA A 377 9.30 -11.78 -24.55
N THR A 378 9.51 -13.10 -24.60
CA THR A 378 10.04 -13.82 -23.43
C THR A 378 11.48 -13.40 -23.13
N GLU A 379 12.35 -13.27 -24.14
CA GLU A 379 13.75 -12.87 -23.95
C GLU A 379 13.88 -11.46 -23.35
N LEU A 380 13.04 -10.51 -23.79
CA LEU A 380 13.01 -9.15 -23.27
C LEU A 380 12.52 -9.11 -21.82
N LEU A 381 11.45 -9.85 -21.51
CA LEU A 381 10.90 -9.92 -20.15
C LEU A 381 11.83 -10.67 -19.18
N GLU A 382 12.51 -11.73 -19.63
CA GLU A 382 13.56 -12.42 -18.86
C GLU A 382 14.78 -11.52 -18.58
N GLN A 383 15.12 -10.61 -19.51
CA GLN A 383 16.16 -9.61 -19.29
C GLN A 383 15.71 -8.55 -18.28
N ALA A 384 14.50 -8.00 -18.43
CA ALA A 384 13.93 -7.05 -17.48
C ALA A 384 13.86 -7.65 -16.06
N TRP A 385 13.41 -8.90 -15.94
CA TRP A 385 13.32 -9.62 -14.67
C TRP A 385 14.69 -9.83 -14.01
N ARG A 386 15.71 -10.21 -14.80
CA ARG A 386 17.08 -10.37 -14.28
C ARG A 386 17.71 -9.04 -13.88
N GLN A 387 17.46 -7.97 -14.64
CA GLN A 387 17.97 -6.63 -14.32
C GLN A 387 17.27 -5.99 -13.13
N ALA A 388 16.03 -6.38 -12.84
CA ALA A 388 15.39 -6.00 -11.58
C ALA A 388 16.13 -6.58 -10.36
N GLU A 389 16.88 -7.68 -10.54
CA GLU A 389 17.75 -8.40 -9.58
C GLU A 389 17.07 -8.97 -8.32
N SER A 390 16.05 -8.31 -7.80
CA SER A 390 15.41 -8.59 -6.52
C SER A 390 13.95 -8.17 -6.50
N SER A 391 13.17 -8.86 -5.67
CA SER A 391 11.79 -8.51 -5.32
C SER A 391 11.61 -7.13 -4.67
N THR A 392 12.69 -6.45 -4.31
CA THR A 392 12.68 -5.07 -3.80
C THR A 392 12.65 -3.99 -4.89
N HIS A 393 12.86 -4.34 -6.15
CA HIS A 393 12.82 -3.37 -7.27
C HIS A 393 11.37 -3.10 -7.71
N GLY A 394 11.02 -1.83 -7.96
CA GLY A 394 9.65 -1.42 -8.32
C GLY A 394 9.06 -2.11 -9.56
N LEU A 395 9.90 -2.53 -10.51
CA LEU A 395 9.49 -3.23 -11.73
C LEU A 395 9.42 -4.75 -11.59
N TRP A 396 9.86 -5.32 -10.45
CA TRP A 396 9.80 -6.77 -10.23
C TRP A 396 8.36 -7.25 -10.35
N THR A 397 7.47 -6.73 -9.52
CA THR A 397 6.05 -7.07 -9.56
C THR A 397 5.43 -6.82 -10.93
N MET A 398 5.70 -5.66 -11.54
CA MET A 398 5.16 -5.28 -12.85
C MET A 398 5.60 -6.20 -13.99
N THR A 399 6.80 -6.79 -13.90
CA THR A 399 7.34 -7.70 -14.91
C THR A 399 6.86 -9.15 -14.71
N ALA A 400 6.46 -9.52 -13.48
CA ALA A 400 6.13 -10.90 -13.13
C ALA A 400 4.99 -11.47 -13.98
N MET A 401 3.88 -10.74 -14.08
CA MET A 401 2.67 -11.22 -14.73
C MET A 401 2.81 -11.29 -16.26
N PRO A 402 3.37 -10.27 -16.96
CA PRO A 402 3.71 -10.40 -18.37
C PRO A 402 4.66 -11.56 -18.66
N LEU A 403 5.70 -11.75 -17.84
CA LEU A 403 6.65 -12.85 -18.03
C LEU A 403 5.98 -14.22 -17.82
N ALA A 404 5.15 -14.34 -16.77
CA ALA A 404 4.37 -15.54 -16.52
C ALA A 404 3.44 -15.88 -17.68
N HIS A 405 2.80 -14.86 -18.27
CA HIS A 405 1.97 -15.03 -19.45
C HIS A 405 2.78 -15.49 -20.66
N ALA A 406 3.94 -14.89 -20.93
CA ALA A 406 4.84 -15.32 -22.00
C ALA A 406 5.27 -16.80 -21.83
N TYR A 407 5.60 -17.22 -20.60
CA TYR A 407 5.90 -18.61 -20.30
C TYR A 407 4.73 -19.55 -20.58
N ARG A 408 3.50 -19.17 -20.19
CA ARG A 408 2.30 -19.96 -20.45
C ARG A 408 2.05 -20.14 -21.95
N LEU A 409 2.14 -19.07 -22.73
CA LEU A 409 2.00 -19.14 -24.20
C LEU A 409 3.12 -19.99 -24.84
N ALA A 410 4.29 -20.04 -24.22
CA ALA A 410 5.40 -20.91 -24.62
C ALA A 410 5.26 -22.37 -24.15
N GLY A 411 4.19 -22.72 -23.43
CA GLY A 411 3.96 -24.04 -22.85
C GLY A 411 4.80 -24.35 -21.60
N ARG A 412 5.46 -23.34 -21.02
CA ARG A 412 6.26 -23.43 -19.79
C ARG A 412 5.40 -23.08 -18.56
N ASN A 413 4.27 -23.74 -18.39
CA ASN A 413 3.23 -23.37 -17.42
C ASN A 413 3.73 -23.35 -15.96
N GLU A 414 4.52 -24.35 -15.56
CA GLU A 414 5.10 -24.41 -14.20
C GLU A 414 5.98 -23.19 -13.90
N LEU A 415 6.84 -22.83 -14.86
CA LEU A 415 7.68 -21.64 -14.75
C LEU A 415 6.81 -20.37 -14.68
N GLY A 416 5.78 -20.28 -15.53
CA GLY A 416 4.80 -19.19 -15.50
C GLY A 416 4.15 -18.99 -14.13
N ARG A 417 3.60 -20.06 -13.54
CA ARG A 417 2.98 -20.00 -12.20
C ARG A 417 3.98 -19.60 -11.12
N SER A 418 5.18 -20.19 -11.13
CA SER A 418 6.22 -19.87 -10.15
C SER A 418 6.67 -18.40 -10.23
N THR A 419 6.77 -17.85 -11.43
CA THR A 419 7.11 -16.43 -11.66
C THR A 419 6.00 -15.51 -11.17
N ALA A 420 4.74 -15.80 -11.49
CA ALA A 420 3.61 -14.99 -11.03
C ALA A 420 3.51 -14.99 -9.49
N LEU A 421 3.59 -16.15 -8.85
CA LEU A 421 3.62 -16.28 -7.39
C LEU A 421 4.82 -15.55 -6.76
N SER A 422 5.98 -15.58 -7.41
CA SER A 422 7.17 -14.83 -6.95
C SER A 422 7.02 -13.33 -7.11
N GLY A 423 6.23 -12.85 -8.07
CA GLY A 423 5.87 -11.44 -8.22
C GLY A 423 5.09 -10.92 -7.01
N LEU A 424 4.18 -11.73 -6.46
CA LEU A 424 3.36 -11.34 -5.31
C LEU A 424 4.17 -11.03 -4.04
N ARG A 425 5.38 -11.61 -3.91
CA ARG A 425 6.30 -11.28 -2.81
C ARG A 425 6.76 -9.83 -2.86
N GLY A 426 6.90 -9.24 -4.06
CA GLY A 426 7.24 -7.83 -4.25
C GLY A 426 6.28 -6.90 -3.52
N HIS A 427 4.97 -7.18 -3.59
CA HIS A 427 3.98 -6.40 -2.87
C HIS A 427 4.10 -6.48 -1.35
N ALA A 428 4.47 -7.65 -0.82
CA ALA A 428 4.63 -7.81 0.62
C ALA A 428 5.72 -6.88 1.16
N TRP A 429 6.77 -6.69 0.38
CA TRP A 429 7.83 -5.72 0.67
C TRP A 429 7.34 -4.30 0.58
N SER A 430 6.62 -3.95 -0.49
CA SER A 430 6.04 -2.62 -0.65
C SER A 430 5.12 -2.26 0.52
N VAL A 431 4.29 -3.20 0.99
CA VAL A 431 3.40 -3.02 2.15
C VAL A 431 4.19 -2.87 3.45
N LEU A 432 5.17 -3.74 3.73
CA LEU A 432 5.95 -3.72 4.98
C LEU A 432 6.71 -2.40 5.21
N LEU A 433 7.11 -1.73 4.14
CA LEU A 433 7.94 -0.53 4.16
C LEU A 433 7.15 0.79 4.14
N GLN A 434 5.83 0.75 3.97
CA GLN A 434 5.01 1.95 4.02
C GLN A 434 5.07 2.60 5.40
N SER A 435 5.34 3.91 5.43
CA SER A 435 5.47 4.69 6.65
C SER A 435 4.11 5.04 7.28
N THR A 436 3.05 5.08 6.48
CA THR A 436 1.70 5.45 6.94
C THR A 436 0.72 4.28 6.75
N PRO A 437 -0.27 4.12 7.65
CA PRO A 437 -1.31 3.10 7.51
C PRO A 437 -2.12 3.24 6.21
N ASP A 438 -2.40 4.46 5.75
CA ASP A 438 -3.22 4.69 4.56
C ASP A 438 -2.47 4.27 3.28
N ASP A 439 -1.17 4.58 3.17
CA ASP A 439 -0.33 4.10 2.07
C ASP A 439 -0.18 2.57 2.09
N MET A 440 -0.03 1.98 3.28
CA MET A 440 0.04 0.54 3.49
C MET A 440 -1.23 -0.16 2.99
N GLN A 441 -2.39 0.44 3.27
CA GLN A 441 -3.68 -0.06 2.81
C GLN A 441 -3.86 0.05 1.29
N ALA A 442 -3.50 1.19 0.70
CA ALA A 442 -3.57 1.36 -0.76
C ALA A 442 -2.71 0.30 -1.48
N THR A 443 -1.45 0.18 -1.07
CA THR A 443 -0.51 -0.80 -1.62
C THR A 443 -1.00 -2.25 -1.45
N ALA A 444 -1.62 -2.57 -0.31
CA ALA A 444 -2.18 -3.91 -0.07
C ALA A 444 -3.42 -4.21 -0.93
N ARG A 445 -4.20 -3.19 -1.33
CA ARG A 445 -5.34 -3.38 -2.25
C ARG A 445 -4.86 -3.72 -3.65
N ASP A 446 -3.87 -2.99 -4.16
CA ASP A 446 -3.28 -3.26 -5.48
C ASP A 446 -2.71 -4.69 -5.52
N ALA A 447 -2.00 -5.08 -4.45
CA ALA A 447 -1.49 -6.44 -4.28
C ALA A 447 -2.55 -7.53 -4.31
N ALA A 448 -3.75 -7.26 -3.78
CA ALA A 448 -4.85 -8.20 -3.81
C ALA A 448 -5.49 -8.33 -5.20
N GLY A 449 -5.47 -7.25 -6.00
CA GLY A 449 -5.83 -7.30 -7.42
C GLY A 449 -4.90 -8.22 -8.21
N ASP A 450 -3.59 -8.01 -8.08
CA ASP A 450 -2.57 -8.82 -8.76
C ASP A 450 -2.58 -10.29 -8.29
N ALA A 451 -2.87 -10.53 -7.01
CA ALA A 451 -3.08 -11.86 -6.45
C ALA A 451 -4.28 -12.59 -7.08
N LEU A 452 -5.38 -11.89 -7.32
CA LEU A 452 -6.57 -12.45 -7.97
C LEU A 452 -6.27 -12.82 -9.43
N ASP A 453 -5.53 -12.00 -10.16
CA ASP A 453 -5.15 -12.32 -11.54
C ASP A 453 -4.13 -13.46 -11.61
N THR A 454 -3.20 -13.52 -10.65
CA THR A 454 -2.32 -14.69 -10.47
C THR A 454 -3.12 -15.95 -10.19
N ALA A 455 -4.15 -15.88 -9.32
CA ALA A 455 -5.00 -17.03 -9.03
C ALA A 455 -5.75 -17.51 -10.28
N ARG A 456 -6.30 -16.58 -11.08
CA ARG A 456 -6.96 -16.91 -12.36
C ARG A 456 -6.01 -17.59 -13.34
N LEU A 457 -4.76 -17.14 -13.41
CA LEU A 457 -3.72 -17.80 -14.23
C LEU A 457 -3.48 -19.24 -13.76
N CYS A 458 -3.35 -19.47 -12.45
CA CYS A 458 -3.21 -20.82 -11.89
C CYS A 458 -4.42 -21.71 -12.22
N LEU A 459 -5.64 -21.19 -12.13
CA LEU A 459 -6.85 -21.94 -12.49
C LEU A 459 -6.87 -22.33 -13.97
N MET A 460 -6.48 -21.43 -14.88
CA MET A 460 -6.36 -21.74 -16.31
C MET A 460 -5.37 -22.87 -16.60
N ASP A 461 -4.38 -23.05 -15.73
CA ASP A 461 -3.38 -24.12 -15.81
C ASP A 461 -3.76 -25.38 -15.01
N HIS A 462 -5.00 -25.46 -14.51
CA HIS A 462 -5.52 -26.52 -13.65
C HIS A 462 -4.75 -26.70 -12.33
N ASP A 463 -4.25 -25.61 -11.75
CA ASP A 463 -3.52 -25.59 -10.48
C ASP A 463 -4.34 -24.89 -9.36
N PRO A 464 -5.26 -25.60 -8.69
CA PRO A 464 -6.03 -25.04 -7.57
C PRO A 464 -5.17 -24.70 -6.34
N GLU A 465 -4.03 -25.37 -6.17
CA GLU A 465 -3.10 -25.13 -5.05
C GLU A 465 -2.39 -23.79 -5.21
N GLY A 466 -1.84 -23.52 -6.40
CA GLY A 466 -1.27 -22.23 -6.76
C GLY A 466 -2.32 -21.11 -6.69
N ALA A 467 -3.56 -21.38 -7.08
CA ALA A 467 -4.64 -20.40 -7.00
C ALA A 467 -4.97 -20.02 -5.54
N ALA A 468 -5.13 -21.00 -4.65
CA ALA A 468 -5.37 -20.73 -3.23
C ALA A 468 -4.20 -19.97 -2.59
N THR A 469 -2.97 -20.36 -2.93
CA THR A 469 -1.74 -19.69 -2.47
C THR A 469 -1.73 -18.22 -2.87
N ALA A 470 -2.06 -17.92 -4.14
CA ALA A 470 -2.13 -16.55 -4.62
C ALA A 470 -3.22 -15.73 -3.89
N LEU A 471 -4.42 -16.28 -3.75
CA LEU A 471 -5.53 -15.61 -3.05
C LEU A 471 -5.17 -15.27 -1.60
N ASP A 472 -4.55 -16.20 -0.87
CA ASP A 472 -4.12 -15.95 0.51
C ASP A 472 -2.91 -15.01 0.62
N ALA A 473 -2.03 -14.94 -0.40
CA ALA A 473 -0.94 -13.96 -0.41
C ALA A 473 -1.50 -12.54 -0.36
N GLY A 474 -2.44 -12.20 -1.25
CA GLY A 474 -3.08 -10.89 -1.29
C GLY A 474 -3.88 -10.60 -0.01
N ARG A 475 -4.72 -11.56 0.42
CA ARG A 475 -5.53 -11.42 1.64
C ARG A 475 -4.68 -11.28 2.90
N GLY A 476 -3.56 -12.00 2.96
CA GLY A 476 -2.60 -11.92 4.05
C GLY A 476 -1.99 -10.52 4.19
N LEU A 477 -1.74 -9.83 3.08
CA LEU A 477 -1.25 -8.46 3.07
C LEU A 477 -2.32 -7.45 3.49
N ILE A 478 -3.56 -7.62 3.04
CA ILE A 478 -4.67 -6.77 3.50
C ILE A 478 -4.85 -6.91 5.02
N LEU A 479 -4.89 -8.14 5.55
CA LEU A 479 -5.01 -8.38 6.99
C LEU A 479 -3.85 -7.77 7.78
N TYR A 480 -2.64 -7.85 7.25
CA TYR A 480 -1.47 -7.22 7.86
C TYR A 480 -1.57 -5.69 7.88
N ALA A 481 -1.83 -5.08 6.72
CA ALA A 481 -2.03 -3.64 6.59
C ALA A 481 -3.18 -3.12 7.46
N THR A 482 -4.11 -4.00 7.80
CA THR A 482 -5.25 -3.71 8.66
C THR A 482 -4.92 -3.78 10.15
N THR A 483 -4.17 -4.79 10.57
CA THR A 483 -3.88 -5.03 11.98
C THR A 483 -2.65 -4.27 12.47
N GLU A 484 -1.72 -3.93 11.57
CA GLU A 484 -0.50 -3.21 11.94
C GLU A 484 -0.70 -1.70 11.83
N THR A 485 -0.94 -1.05 12.97
CA THR A 485 -1.14 0.41 13.03
C THR A 485 0.11 1.17 13.49
N ARG A 486 1.23 0.47 13.79
CA ARG A 486 2.45 1.08 14.32
C ARG A 486 3.42 1.45 13.18
N ASP A 487 4.21 2.49 13.39
CA ASP A 487 5.34 2.80 12.52
C ASP A 487 6.46 1.74 12.63
N ILE A 488 7.44 1.81 11.72
CA ILE A 488 8.53 0.83 11.64
C ILE A 488 9.42 0.83 12.90
N GLU A 489 9.67 1.98 13.53
CA GLU A 489 10.49 2.06 14.75
C GLU A 489 9.81 1.35 15.92
N ALA A 490 8.52 1.61 16.12
CA ALA A 490 7.70 0.97 17.12
C ALA A 490 7.56 -0.55 16.87
N ARG A 491 7.45 -0.97 15.60
CA ARG A 491 7.40 -2.39 15.22
C ARG A 491 8.71 -3.12 15.55
N LEU A 492 9.86 -2.57 15.15
CA LEU A 492 11.18 -3.15 15.44
C LEU A 492 11.44 -3.24 16.96
N THR A 493 11.04 -2.22 17.70
CA THR A 493 11.13 -2.21 19.16
C THR A 493 10.25 -3.30 19.79
N ALA A 494 9.02 -3.48 19.30
CA ALA A 494 8.09 -4.48 19.80
C ALA A 494 8.54 -5.93 19.52
N VAL A 495 9.23 -6.17 18.40
CA VAL A 495 9.82 -7.47 18.05
C VAL A 495 11.11 -7.75 18.84
N GLY A 496 11.59 -6.78 19.62
CA GLY A 496 12.74 -6.94 20.53
C GLY A 496 14.08 -6.52 19.93
N ASP A 497 14.10 -5.77 18.82
CA ASP A 497 15.33 -5.22 18.22
C ASP A 497 15.37 -3.68 18.27
N PRO A 498 15.55 -3.09 19.47
CA PRO A 498 15.65 -1.64 19.63
C PRO A 498 16.95 -1.06 19.06
N ALA A 499 17.95 -1.90 18.78
CA ALA A 499 19.20 -1.46 18.15
C ALA A 499 18.97 -1.19 16.67
N LEU A 500 18.32 -2.12 15.97
CA LEU A 500 17.89 -1.95 14.59
C LEU A 500 16.84 -0.85 14.45
N ALA A 501 15.93 -0.68 15.44
CA ALA A 501 15.01 0.45 15.48
C ALA A 501 15.75 1.81 15.52
N ARG A 502 16.80 1.94 16.34
CA ARG A 502 17.64 3.17 16.39
C ARG A 502 18.49 3.35 15.14
N GLU A 503 19.00 2.26 14.56
CA GLU A 503 19.73 2.27 13.30
C GLU A 503 18.81 2.73 12.16
N TRP A 504 17.60 2.19 12.12
CA TRP A 504 16.53 2.61 11.22
C TRP A 504 16.17 4.07 11.42
N ALA A 505 15.90 4.53 12.65
CA ALA A 505 15.56 5.93 12.92
C ALA A 505 16.72 6.90 12.62
N ARG A 506 17.98 6.46 12.75
CA ARG A 506 19.15 7.25 12.32
C ARG A 506 19.24 7.35 10.81
N ALA A 507 19.13 6.22 10.14
CA ALA A 507 19.11 6.20 8.69
C ALA A 507 17.87 6.93 8.17
N GLN A 508 16.70 6.88 8.82
CA GLN A 508 15.49 7.63 8.46
C GLN A 508 15.65 9.17 8.60
N ARG A 509 16.69 9.64 9.30
CA ARG A 509 17.05 11.07 9.37
C ARG A 509 17.99 11.51 8.24
N SER A 510 18.57 10.57 7.49
CA SER A 510 19.59 10.83 6.44
C SER A 510 19.22 10.21 5.08
N HIS A 511 18.33 9.24 5.13
CA HIS A 511 17.70 8.40 4.13
C HIS A 511 16.24 8.25 4.60
N SER A 512 15.39 7.55 3.90
CA SER A 512 14.06 7.26 4.43
C SER A 512 13.63 5.87 4.04
N ALA A 513 12.54 5.31 4.59
CA ALA A 513 12.20 3.88 4.60
C ALA A 513 12.48 3.07 3.31
N ASP A 514 12.34 3.67 2.13
CA ASP A 514 12.57 3.04 0.82
C ASP A 514 13.88 3.45 0.12
N ASP A 515 14.69 4.32 0.73
CA ASP A 515 16.07 4.69 0.36
C ASP A 515 17.09 4.22 1.40
N MET A 516 16.64 3.37 2.31
CA MET A 516 17.48 2.71 3.28
C MET A 516 18.50 1.84 2.54
N PRO A 517 19.77 1.78 2.99
CA PRO A 517 20.75 0.86 2.41
C PRO A 517 20.12 -0.53 2.24
N ASP A 518 20.27 -1.16 1.06
CA ASP A 518 19.59 -2.43 0.73
C ASP A 518 19.79 -3.50 1.82
N GLU A 519 20.97 -3.48 2.44
CA GLU A 519 21.33 -4.29 3.61
C GLU A 519 20.48 -3.98 4.86
N LEU A 520 20.32 -2.70 5.19
CA LEU A 520 19.51 -2.26 6.33
C LEU A 520 18.02 -2.50 6.07
N ARG A 521 17.55 -2.26 4.84
CA ARG A 521 16.18 -2.57 4.42
C ARG A 521 15.91 -4.07 4.57
N ARG A 522 16.78 -4.92 4.02
CA ARG A 522 16.67 -6.38 4.11
C ARG A 522 16.71 -6.89 5.56
N ARG A 523 17.57 -6.33 6.41
CA ARG A 523 17.60 -6.67 7.85
C ARG A 523 16.30 -6.28 8.57
N VAL A 524 15.80 -5.07 8.36
CA VAL A 524 14.53 -4.61 8.94
C VAL A 524 13.37 -5.48 8.48
N ILE A 525 13.30 -5.73 7.18
CA ILE A 525 12.30 -6.62 6.60
C ILE A 525 12.41 -8.02 7.19
N GLY A 526 13.60 -8.60 7.30
CA GLY A 526 13.80 -9.94 7.85
C GLY A 526 13.34 -10.05 9.31
N VAL A 527 13.62 -9.02 10.12
CA VAL A 527 13.13 -8.95 11.51
C VAL A 527 11.61 -8.82 11.57
N LEU A 528 11.01 -7.93 10.75
CA LEU A 528 9.57 -7.70 10.74
C LEU A 528 8.77 -8.88 10.17
N ALA A 529 9.34 -9.60 9.21
CA ALA A 529 8.78 -10.83 8.65
C ALA A 529 9.07 -12.06 9.52
N GLY A 530 10.02 -11.97 10.47
CA GLY A 530 10.46 -13.08 11.32
C GLY A 530 11.25 -14.16 10.58
N VAL A 531 11.95 -13.79 9.49
CA VAL A 531 12.68 -14.72 8.61
C VAL A 531 14.03 -14.09 8.20
N GLU A 532 15.11 -14.87 8.26
CA GLU A 532 16.41 -14.43 7.75
C GLU A 532 16.40 -14.42 6.22
N LEU A 533 16.91 -13.35 5.62
CA LEU A 533 16.87 -13.14 4.16
C LEU A 533 18.27 -13.26 3.56
N THR A 534 18.37 -13.99 2.44
CA THR A 534 19.56 -14.04 1.58
C THR A 534 19.76 -12.74 0.81
N ALA A 535 20.93 -12.57 0.18
CA ALA A 535 21.31 -11.31 -0.47
C ALA A 535 20.35 -10.84 -1.59
N ASP A 536 19.65 -11.78 -2.24
CA ASP A 536 18.62 -11.59 -3.28
C ASP A 536 17.21 -11.32 -2.71
N GLY A 537 17.06 -11.25 -1.38
CA GLY A 537 15.78 -11.02 -0.71
C GLY A 537 14.93 -12.28 -0.52
N SER A 538 15.46 -13.46 -0.84
CA SER A 538 14.78 -14.74 -0.62
C SER A 538 14.88 -15.21 0.86
N PRO A 539 13.91 -15.96 1.39
CA PRO A 539 14.03 -16.61 2.70
C PRO A 539 15.18 -17.62 2.77
N ALA A 540 16.06 -17.52 3.77
CA ALA A 540 17.21 -18.42 3.93
C ALA A 540 16.82 -19.86 4.37
N ALA A 541 15.70 -20.05 5.08
CA ALA A 541 15.02 -21.34 5.33
C ALA A 541 13.75 -21.12 6.20
N SER A 542 12.74 -21.99 6.05
CA SER A 542 11.51 -21.95 6.86
C SER A 542 11.77 -22.45 8.29
N MET A 543 11.88 -21.53 9.25
CA MET A 543 11.86 -21.90 10.67
C MET A 543 10.42 -22.22 11.08
N ALA A 544 10.23 -23.47 11.50
CA ALA A 544 8.99 -23.99 12.06
C ALA A 544 8.66 -23.31 13.40
N LYS A 545 7.94 -22.19 13.36
CA LYS A 545 7.07 -21.72 14.46
C LYS A 545 6.03 -20.77 13.87
N GLY A 546 4.76 -21.14 14.03
CA GLY A 546 3.61 -20.41 13.51
C GLY A 546 3.57 -18.95 13.96
N THR A 547 2.92 -18.13 13.13
CA THR A 547 2.70 -16.66 13.17
C THR A 547 3.64 -15.75 12.35
N THR A 548 4.71 -16.24 11.70
CA THR A 548 5.67 -15.39 10.96
C THR A 548 5.85 -15.76 9.49
N ARG A 549 4.76 -15.69 8.70
CA ARG A 549 4.87 -15.84 7.24
C ARG A 549 3.98 -14.87 6.49
N LEU A 550 4.12 -13.55 6.72
CA LEU A 550 3.47 -12.55 5.88
C LEU A 550 3.74 -12.82 4.38
N LEU A 551 4.96 -13.26 4.10
CA LEU A 551 5.55 -13.51 2.78
C LEU A 551 5.21 -14.86 2.16
N ASP A 552 4.86 -15.85 2.99
CA ASP A 552 4.58 -17.22 2.56
C ASP A 552 3.19 -17.62 3.09
N PRO A 553 2.13 -17.49 2.28
CA PRO A 553 0.79 -17.92 2.70
C PRO A 553 0.78 -19.43 3.05
N PRO A 554 -0.19 -19.88 3.88
CA PRO A 554 -0.30 -21.27 4.26
C PRO A 554 -0.34 -22.17 3.03
N GLN A 555 0.47 -23.22 3.06
CA GLN A 555 0.46 -24.21 2.00
C GLN A 555 -0.79 -25.10 2.12
N PRO A 556 -1.30 -25.70 1.03
CA PRO A 556 -2.51 -26.51 1.06
C PRO A 556 -2.52 -27.59 2.14
N HIS A 557 -1.37 -28.23 2.43
CA HIS A 557 -1.26 -29.23 3.48
C HIS A 557 -1.47 -28.68 4.91
N GLU A 558 -1.06 -27.43 5.17
CA GLU A 558 -1.28 -26.73 6.44
C GLU A 558 -2.77 -26.42 6.61
N THR A 559 -3.40 -25.88 5.56
CA THR A 559 -4.84 -25.61 5.53
C THR A 559 -5.66 -26.88 5.76
N ARG A 560 -5.29 -28.00 5.14
CA ARG A 560 -5.95 -29.30 5.35
C ARG A 560 -5.79 -29.81 6.78
N ALA A 561 -4.61 -29.65 7.38
CA ALA A 561 -4.40 -29.99 8.78
C ALA A 561 -5.26 -29.12 9.71
N ALA A 562 -5.39 -27.83 9.41
CA ALA A 562 -6.25 -26.91 10.15
C ALA A 562 -7.73 -27.32 10.05
N LEU A 563 -8.22 -27.65 8.85
CA LEU A 563 -9.59 -28.13 8.64
C LEU A 563 -9.89 -29.37 9.48
N ARG A 564 -8.99 -30.37 9.51
CA ARG A 564 -9.15 -31.57 10.35
C ARG A 564 -9.19 -31.23 11.84
N SER A 565 -8.31 -30.34 12.30
CA SER A 565 -8.28 -29.89 13.71
C SER A 565 -9.58 -29.22 14.13
N LEU A 566 -10.20 -28.47 13.22
CA LEU A 566 -11.48 -27.77 13.42
C LEU A 566 -12.70 -28.64 13.12
N GLY A 567 -12.52 -29.87 12.62
CA GLY A 567 -13.61 -30.74 12.19
C GLY A 567 -14.40 -30.18 11.01
N ALA A 568 -13.77 -29.41 10.13
CA ALA A 568 -14.36 -28.90 8.89
C ALA A 568 -14.05 -29.83 7.70
N ASP A 569 -14.98 -29.93 6.76
CA ASP A 569 -14.87 -30.84 5.60
C ASP A 569 -14.10 -30.19 4.44
N ALA A 570 -14.27 -28.89 4.21
CA ALA A 570 -13.55 -28.15 3.18
C ALA A 570 -13.46 -26.64 3.46
N LEU A 571 -12.39 -26.02 2.96
CA LEU A 571 -12.29 -24.58 2.73
C LEU A 571 -12.66 -24.28 1.27
N VAL A 572 -13.50 -23.29 1.03
CA VAL A 572 -13.94 -22.90 -0.31
C VAL A 572 -13.73 -21.40 -0.52
N TYR A 573 -12.92 -21.05 -1.51
CA TYR A 573 -12.82 -19.68 -2.01
C TYR A 573 -13.87 -19.47 -3.09
N LEU A 574 -14.70 -18.45 -2.95
CA LEU A 574 -15.60 -18.01 -4.02
C LEU A 574 -14.94 -16.81 -4.71
N VAL A 575 -14.55 -17.01 -5.97
CA VAL A 575 -13.76 -16.07 -6.75
C VAL A 575 -14.66 -15.39 -7.78
N PRO A 576 -14.82 -14.06 -7.74
CA PRO A 576 -15.69 -13.37 -8.68
C PRO A 576 -15.13 -13.44 -10.10
N GLY A 577 -16.04 -13.67 -11.04
CA GLY A 577 -15.83 -13.42 -12.46
C GLY A 577 -16.19 -11.97 -12.79
N ASP A 578 -15.53 -11.40 -13.80
CA ASP A 578 -15.90 -10.06 -14.28
C ASP A 578 -16.97 -10.23 -15.39
N GLU A 579 -16.69 -9.84 -16.64
CA GLU A 579 -17.48 -10.28 -17.82
C GLU A 579 -17.30 -11.79 -18.14
N ARG A 580 -16.56 -12.52 -17.30
CA ARG A 580 -16.23 -13.94 -17.45
C ARG A 580 -16.86 -14.73 -16.30
N ASN A 581 -16.88 -16.05 -16.43
CA ASN A 581 -17.28 -16.96 -15.35
C ASN A 581 -16.42 -16.75 -14.10
N GLY A 582 -17.05 -16.77 -12.93
CA GLY A 582 -16.37 -16.92 -11.65
C GLY A 582 -15.88 -18.35 -11.44
N ALA A 583 -15.31 -18.62 -10.27
CA ALA A 583 -14.83 -19.96 -9.91
C ALA A 583 -14.97 -20.23 -8.42
N ALA A 584 -15.03 -21.52 -8.06
CA ALA A 584 -14.81 -22.00 -6.72
C ALA A 584 -13.47 -22.74 -6.65
N VAL A 585 -12.62 -22.38 -5.70
CA VAL A 585 -11.41 -23.15 -5.35
C VAL A 585 -11.68 -23.89 -4.05
N VAL A 586 -11.59 -25.20 -4.07
CA VAL A 586 -11.95 -26.08 -2.95
C VAL A 586 -10.70 -26.77 -2.43
N ILE A 587 -10.47 -26.66 -1.12
CA ILE A 587 -9.47 -27.40 -0.38
C ILE A 587 -10.18 -28.34 0.59
N PRO A 588 -10.42 -29.61 0.21
CA PRO A 588 -11.03 -30.59 1.09
C PRO A 588 -10.04 -31.03 2.19
N ALA A 589 -10.54 -31.33 3.39
CA ALA A 589 -9.71 -31.85 4.48
C ALA A 589 -9.00 -33.14 4.05
N ASP A 590 -9.71 -34.07 3.39
CA ASP A 590 -9.23 -35.44 3.16
C ASP A 590 -9.03 -35.83 1.69
N ALA A 591 -9.30 -34.92 0.75
CA ALA A 591 -9.04 -35.11 -0.68
C ALA A 591 -8.06 -34.06 -1.25
N PRO A 592 -7.48 -34.28 -2.45
CA PRO A 592 -6.69 -33.27 -3.14
C PRO A 592 -7.53 -32.00 -3.44
N PRO A 593 -6.90 -30.81 -3.46
CA PRO A 593 -7.58 -29.58 -3.87
C PRO A 593 -8.14 -29.67 -5.29
N SER A 594 -9.28 -29.03 -5.50
CA SER A 594 -10.00 -29.02 -6.78
C SER A 594 -10.57 -27.63 -7.04
N TRP A 595 -11.05 -27.41 -8.26
CA TRP A 595 -11.74 -26.17 -8.62
C TRP A 595 -12.75 -26.43 -9.74
N PHE A 596 -13.71 -25.52 -9.89
CA PHE A 596 -14.66 -25.55 -10.98
C PHE A 596 -15.18 -24.15 -11.30
N LEU A 597 -15.67 -23.98 -12.53
CA LEU A 597 -16.23 -22.72 -13.02
C LEU A 597 -17.65 -22.51 -12.47
N LEU A 598 -17.95 -21.25 -12.18
CA LEU A 598 -19.25 -20.77 -11.74
C LEU A 598 -19.73 -19.68 -12.73
N PRO A 599 -20.46 -20.05 -13.79
CA PRO A 599 -20.81 -19.13 -14.88
C PRO A 599 -21.66 -17.92 -14.45
N GLU A 600 -22.57 -18.14 -13.49
CA GLU A 600 -23.48 -17.11 -12.99
C GLU A 600 -22.87 -16.23 -11.88
N LEU A 601 -21.64 -16.54 -11.46
CA LEU A 601 -20.87 -15.75 -10.48
C LEU A 601 -20.02 -14.69 -11.20
N ASN A 602 -20.70 -13.76 -11.88
CA ASN A 602 -20.11 -12.71 -12.71
C ASN A 602 -20.68 -11.32 -12.35
N ASP A 603 -20.07 -10.23 -12.84
CA ASP A 603 -20.44 -8.84 -12.52
C ASP A 603 -21.92 -8.52 -12.76
N THR A 604 -22.55 -9.17 -13.75
CA THR A 604 -23.97 -8.95 -14.07
C THR A 604 -24.86 -9.50 -12.95
N GLY A 605 -24.47 -10.62 -12.33
CA GLY A 605 -25.17 -11.21 -11.20
C GLY A 605 -25.01 -10.41 -9.90
N THR A 606 -23.86 -9.78 -9.69
CA THR A 606 -23.56 -8.99 -8.49
C THR A 606 -24.04 -7.53 -8.55
N ALA A 607 -24.28 -6.96 -9.75
CA ALA A 607 -24.69 -5.55 -9.88
C ALA A 607 -26.05 -5.20 -9.25
N ALA A 608 -26.99 -6.15 -9.16
CA ALA A 608 -28.31 -5.93 -8.55
C ALA A 608 -28.25 -5.69 -7.01
N PHE A 609 -27.11 -5.99 -6.40
CA PHE A 609 -26.91 -5.96 -4.95
C PHE A 609 -26.37 -4.63 -4.41
N GLU A 610 -25.67 -3.83 -5.24
CA GLU A 610 -25.09 -2.57 -4.78
C GLU A 610 -26.14 -1.51 -4.44
N THR A 611 -27.28 -1.51 -5.15
CA THR A 611 -28.43 -0.62 -4.88
C THR A 611 -29.04 -0.90 -3.51
N PHE A 612 -29.24 -2.17 -3.14
CA PHE A 612 -29.75 -2.57 -1.81
C PHE A 612 -28.84 -2.12 -0.66
N LEU A 613 -27.52 -2.28 -0.82
CA LEU A 613 -26.56 -1.89 0.23
C LEU A 613 -26.43 -0.38 0.40
N PHE A 614 -26.63 0.37 -0.68
CA PHE A 614 -26.67 1.83 -0.65
C PHE A 614 -27.96 2.32 0.04
N ASP A 615 -29.11 1.73 -0.28
CA ASP A 615 -30.41 2.13 0.26
C ASP A 615 -30.60 1.72 1.74
N ALA A 616 -30.15 0.52 2.13
CA ALA A 616 -30.19 0.06 3.52
C ALA A 616 -29.31 0.88 4.48
N ALA A 617 -28.24 1.50 3.95
CA ALA A 617 -27.42 2.44 4.72
C ALA A 617 -28.14 3.78 4.94
N GLN A 618 -28.87 4.28 3.93
CA GLN A 618 -29.61 5.54 4.02
C GLN A 618 -30.85 5.47 4.92
N ASP A 619 -31.59 4.35 4.90
CA ASP A 619 -32.83 4.19 5.68
C ASP A 619 -32.58 4.14 7.21
N MET A 620 -31.35 3.83 7.62
CA MET A 620 -30.94 3.89 9.02
C MET A 620 -30.38 5.25 9.45
N GLU A 621 -29.68 5.95 8.57
CA GLU A 621 -29.19 7.32 8.81
C GLU A 621 -30.32 8.37 8.81
N GLY A 622 -31.39 8.13 8.04
CA GLY A 622 -32.59 9.00 7.99
C GLY A 622 -33.42 9.05 9.28
N SER A 623 -33.14 8.18 10.25
CA SER A 623 -33.78 8.19 11.57
C SER A 623 -33.08 9.05 12.62
N GLY A 624 -31.96 9.72 12.26
CA GLY A 624 -31.06 10.42 13.19
C GLY A 624 -30.99 11.95 13.06
N ARG A 625 -31.94 12.64 12.41
CA ARG A 625 -32.01 14.11 12.51
C ARG A 625 -32.91 14.52 13.67
N PRO A 626 -32.39 15.16 14.75
CA PRO A 626 -33.26 15.83 15.69
C PRO A 626 -33.96 16.97 14.97
N ALA A 627 -35.30 17.00 15.04
CA ALA A 627 -36.08 18.15 14.65
C ALA A 627 -35.52 19.37 15.39
N ARG A 628 -34.96 20.33 14.65
CA ARG A 628 -34.64 21.64 15.21
C ARG A 628 -35.97 22.27 15.61
N ASP A 629 -36.20 22.37 16.91
CA ASP A 629 -37.20 23.28 17.47
C ASP A 629 -36.90 24.69 16.98
N SER A 630 -37.64 25.15 15.98
CA SER A 630 -37.87 26.57 15.74
C SER A 630 -39.26 26.90 16.26
N ALA A 631 -39.31 27.51 17.43
CA ALA A 631 -40.49 28.21 17.90
C ALA A 631 -40.79 29.42 16.99
N GLN A 632 -42.09 29.65 16.76
CA GLN A 632 -42.75 30.85 16.17
C GLN A 632 -42.56 31.02 14.64
N THR A 633 -43.57 31.20 13.77
CA THR A 633 -44.97 31.65 13.89
C THR A 633 -45.77 31.30 12.62
N ASP A 634 -47.09 31.16 12.77
CA ASP A 634 -48.20 31.30 11.79
C ASP A 634 -48.38 30.32 10.61
N GLY A 635 -49.38 29.45 10.77
CA GLY A 635 -50.59 29.52 9.94
C GLY A 635 -50.54 28.92 8.53
N SER A 636 -50.62 27.59 8.40
CA SER A 636 -51.43 26.86 7.40
C SER A 636 -51.21 25.35 7.48
N VAL A 637 -52.25 24.58 7.25
CA VAL A 637 -52.27 23.10 7.10
C VAL A 637 -52.58 22.83 5.62
N PRO A 638 -52.12 21.76 4.92
CA PRO A 638 -51.07 20.71 5.13
C PRO A 638 -50.14 20.60 3.85
N PRO A 639 -49.38 19.51 3.48
CA PRO A 639 -49.69 18.07 3.50
C PRO A 639 -48.70 17.21 4.32
N ALA A 640 -49.14 16.00 4.66
CA ALA A 640 -48.29 14.91 5.12
C ALA A 640 -47.07 14.73 4.20
N ARG A 641 -45.89 14.53 4.79
CA ARG A 641 -44.70 14.05 4.09
C ARG A 641 -44.10 12.87 4.84
N ASP A 642 -44.88 11.79 4.87
CA ASP A 642 -44.35 10.45 4.61
C ASP A 642 -44.04 10.42 3.11
N SER A 643 -42.76 10.50 2.74
CA SER A 643 -42.31 10.26 1.37
C SER A 643 -40.86 9.80 1.36
N ALA A 644 -40.58 8.68 2.03
CA ALA A 644 -39.91 7.61 1.30
C ALA A 644 -41.04 6.82 0.60
N PRO A 645 -40.91 6.41 -0.66
CA PRO A 645 -41.92 5.58 -1.30
C PRO A 645 -42.17 4.35 -0.42
N LEU A 646 -43.43 4.01 -0.16
CA LEU A 646 -43.79 2.71 0.44
C LEU A 646 -43.14 1.55 -0.35
N ASP A 647 -42.88 1.77 -1.64
CA ASP A 647 -42.29 0.81 -2.56
C ASP A 647 -40.84 0.43 -2.15
N ALA A 648 -39.97 1.37 -1.76
CA ALA A 648 -38.56 1.10 -1.42
C ALA A 648 -38.40 0.20 -0.17
N ARG A 649 -39.29 0.33 0.82
CA ARG A 649 -39.31 -0.53 2.03
C ARG A 649 -39.86 -1.94 1.75
N THR A 650 -40.61 -2.10 0.66
CA THR A 650 -41.18 -3.39 0.24
C THR A 650 -40.24 -4.12 -0.73
N GLU A 651 -39.41 -3.38 -1.48
CA GLU A 651 -38.40 -3.90 -2.41
C GLU A 651 -37.15 -4.47 -1.71
N ALA A 652 -36.68 -3.86 -0.62
CA ALA A 652 -35.45 -4.28 0.07
C ALA A 652 -35.48 -5.74 0.62
N PRO A 653 -36.58 -6.23 1.23
CA PRO A 653 -36.71 -7.64 1.60
C PRO A 653 -36.73 -8.59 0.39
N GLN A 654 -37.34 -8.16 -0.73
CA GLN A 654 -37.42 -8.95 -1.96
C GLN A 654 -36.05 -9.10 -2.64
N ALA A 655 -35.25 -8.03 -2.68
CA ALA A 655 -33.89 -8.09 -3.24
C ALA A 655 -32.99 -9.09 -2.50
N LEU A 656 -33.03 -9.12 -1.16
CA LEU A 656 -32.25 -10.08 -0.37
C LEU A 656 -32.69 -11.53 -0.62
N GLU A 657 -33.99 -11.72 -0.80
CA GLU A 657 -34.60 -13.00 -1.14
C GLU A 657 -34.16 -13.48 -2.54
N GLU A 658 -34.17 -12.61 -3.54
CA GLU A 658 -33.66 -12.87 -4.88
C GLU A 658 -32.15 -13.17 -4.88
N ILE A 659 -31.38 -12.46 -4.05
CA ILE A 659 -29.94 -12.74 -3.87
C ILE A 659 -29.72 -14.12 -3.28
N CYS A 660 -30.55 -14.57 -2.34
CA CYS A 660 -30.43 -15.92 -1.79
C CYS A 660 -30.75 -16.99 -2.85
N GLU A 661 -31.69 -16.72 -3.75
CA GLU A 661 -31.99 -17.60 -4.88
C GLU A 661 -30.85 -17.61 -5.90
N TRP A 662 -30.32 -16.44 -6.27
CA TRP A 662 -29.15 -16.33 -7.12
C TRP A 662 -27.93 -17.02 -6.49
N ALA A 663 -27.66 -16.83 -5.20
CA ALA A 663 -26.52 -17.44 -4.51
C ALA A 663 -26.58 -18.98 -4.54
N TRP A 664 -27.79 -19.56 -4.58
CA TRP A 664 -27.97 -20.98 -4.79
C TRP A 664 -27.55 -21.38 -6.20
N GLU A 665 -28.14 -20.78 -7.22
CA GLU A 665 -27.85 -21.13 -8.62
C GLU A 665 -26.39 -20.84 -9.00
N ALA A 666 -25.84 -19.73 -8.50
CA ALA A 666 -24.54 -19.22 -8.90
C ALA A 666 -23.35 -19.91 -8.23
N ALA A 667 -23.50 -20.44 -7.02
CA ALA A 667 -22.39 -21.07 -6.32
C ALA A 667 -22.79 -22.28 -5.47
N ILE A 668 -23.74 -22.11 -4.54
CA ILE A 668 -23.94 -23.10 -3.48
C ILE A 668 -24.59 -24.38 -3.99
N GLY A 669 -25.61 -24.30 -4.84
CA GLY A 669 -26.25 -25.44 -5.49
C GLY A 669 -25.24 -26.29 -6.28
N PRO A 670 -24.50 -25.71 -7.25
CA PRO A 670 -23.43 -26.42 -7.93
C PRO A 670 -22.40 -27.07 -6.99
N LEU A 671 -21.96 -26.34 -5.95
CA LEU A 671 -20.99 -26.81 -4.97
C LEU A 671 -21.51 -28.05 -4.20
N VAL A 672 -22.71 -27.98 -3.61
CA VAL A 672 -23.25 -29.00 -2.69
C VAL A 672 -23.93 -30.17 -3.39
N GLU A 673 -24.36 -30.00 -4.64
CA GLU A 673 -25.08 -31.05 -5.37
C GLU A 673 -24.22 -31.80 -6.39
N ARG A 674 -23.16 -31.17 -6.92
CA ARG A 674 -22.40 -31.73 -8.05
C ARG A 674 -20.91 -31.91 -7.81
N HIS A 675 -20.32 -31.10 -6.94
CA HIS A 675 -18.86 -30.98 -6.85
C HIS A 675 -18.24 -31.37 -5.50
N LEU A 676 -19.04 -31.45 -4.43
CA LEU A 676 -18.60 -31.95 -3.13
C LEU A 676 -19.25 -33.29 -2.79
N ASP A 677 -18.43 -34.25 -2.36
CA ASP A 677 -18.89 -35.48 -1.73
C ASP A 677 -19.29 -35.18 -0.28
N LEU A 678 -20.54 -34.79 -0.08
CA LEU A 678 -21.04 -34.44 1.24
C LEU A 678 -21.30 -35.68 2.10
N PRO A 679 -21.04 -35.62 3.42
CA PRO A 679 -21.44 -36.67 4.34
C PRO A 679 -22.95 -36.91 4.29
N ALA A 680 -23.35 -38.18 4.28
CA ALA A 680 -24.76 -38.58 4.20
C ALA A 680 -25.45 -38.65 5.57
N ASP A 681 -24.66 -38.79 6.64
CA ASP A 681 -25.10 -39.05 8.01
C ASP A 681 -25.12 -37.80 8.92
N ARG A 682 -24.49 -36.71 8.48
CA ARG A 682 -24.46 -35.42 9.19
C ARG A 682 -24.43 -34.24 8.21
N PRO A 683 -24.77 -33.02 8.64
CA PRO A 683 -24.52 -31.83 7.84
C PRO A 683 -23.02 -31.70 7.48
N ALA A 684 -22.75 -31.26 6.26
CA ALA A 684 -21.40 -30.92 5.83
C ALA A 684 -20.93 -29.63 6.51
N ARG A 685 -19.63 -29.47 6.73
CA ARG A 685 -19.05 -28.34 7.45
C ARG A 685 -18.11 -27.59 6.52
N LEU A 686 -18.56 -26.46 5.99
CA LEU A 686 -17.82 -25.68 5.01
C LEU A 686 -17.32 -24.38 5.64
N VAL A 687 -16.04 -24.08 5.42
CA VAL A 687 -15.47 -22.76 5.70
C VAL A 687 -15.41 -21.99 4.38
N LEU A 688 -16.03 -20.81 4.32
CA LEU A 688 -16.05 -19.98 3.12
C LEU A 688 -15.07 -18.80 3.23
N ILE A 689 -14.40 -18.51 2.12
CA ILE A 689 -13.67 -17.27 1.86
C ILE A 689 -14.28 -16.64 0.60
N PRO A 690 -15.32 -15.82 0.72
CA PRO A 690 -15.79 -15.06 -0.43
C PRO A 690 -14.80 -13.94 -0.74
N VAL A 691 -14.45 -13.76 -2.01
CA VAL A 691 -13.46 -12.77 -2.45
C VAL A 691 -14.16 -11.48 -2.86
N ARG A 692 -13.66 -10.33 -2.39
CA ARG A 692 -14.18 -8.98 -2.68
C ARG A 692 -15.68 -8.86 -2.36
N GLU A 693 -16.47 -8.26 -3.25
CA GLU A 693 -17.89 -7.94 -3.06
C GLU A 693 -18.76 -9.14 -2.66
N LEU A 694 -18.32 -10.36 -3.00
CA LEU A 694 -18.99 -11.62 -2.62
C LEU A 694 -19.05 -11.85 -1.11
N ALA A 695 -18.20 -11.17 -0.32
CA ALA A 695 -18.20 -11.28 1.14
C ALA A 695 -19.51 -10.83 1.77
N ARG A 696 -20.25 -9.96 1.07
CA ARG A 696 -21.49 -9.39 1.58
C ARG A 696 -22.72 -10.26 1.28
N VAL A 697 -22.57 -11.35 0.53
CA VAL A 697 -23.66 -12.27 0.17
C VAL A 697 -23.88 -13.27 1.31
N PRO A 698 -25.11 -13.48 1.79
CA PRO A 698 -25.38 -14.46 2.85
C PRO A 698 -25.45 -15.88 2.28
N TRP A 699 -24.29 -16.45 1.93
CA TRP A 699 -24.18 -17.76 1.28
C TRP A 699 -24.85 -18.90 2.06
N HIS A 700 -24.91 -18.79 3.39
CA HIS A 700 -25.59 -19.76 4.25
C HIS A 700 -27.12 -19.73 4.10
N ALA A 701 -27.69 -18.61 3.67
CA ALA A 701 -29.10 -18.42 3.38
C ALA A 701 -29.45 -18.67 1.90
N ALA A 702 -28.49 -19.09 1.07
CA ALA A 702 -28.77 -19.48 -0.31
C ALA A 702 -29.90 -20.51 -0.36
N ARG A 703 -30.86 -20.36 -1.27
CA ARG A 703 -32.10 -21.15 -1.25
C ARG A 703 -32.61 -21.53 -2.64
N THR A 704 -33.34 -22.63 -2.71
CA THR A 704 -34.07 -23.06 -3.92
C THR A 704 -35.44 -23.61 -3.55
N ARG A 705 -36.34 -23.75 -4.53
CA ARG A 705 -37.64 -24.39 -4.30
C ARG A 705 -37.56 -25.92 -4.45
N SER A 706 -38.18 -26.60 -3.50
CA SER A 706 -38.52 -28.02 -3.59
C SER A 706 -39.61 -28.26 -4.64
N ALA A 707 -39.75 -29.52 -5.06
CA ALA A 707 -40.83 -29.96 -5.95
C ALA A 707 -42.24 -29.73 -5.36
N ASP A 708 -42.37 -29.66 -4.03
CA ASP A 708 -43.61 -29.34 -3.31
C ASP A 708 -43.84 -27.83 -3.10
N GLY A 709 -42.96 -26.98 -3.63
CA GLY A 709 -43.05 -25.53 -3.53
C GLY A 709 -42.50 -24.92 -2.23
N THR A 710 -41.95 -25.73 -1.32
CA THR A 710 -41.29 -25.25 -0.09
C THR A 710 -39.89 -24.72 -0.36
N TRP A 711 -39.44 -23.72 0.39
CA TRP A 711 -38.06 -23.26 0.35
C TRP A 711 -37.13 -24.26 1.02
N ARG A 712 -36.01 -24.57 0.38
CA ARG A 712 -34.87 -25.30 0.94
C ARG A 712 -33.68 -24.36 1.04
N TYR A 713 -33.20 -24.14 2.26
CA TYR A 713 -32.02 -23.32 2.51
C TYR A 713 -30.74 -24.18 2.55
N ALA A 714 -29.62 -23.61 2.13
CA ALA A 714 -28.31 -24.26 2.17
C ALA A 714 -27.92 -24.70 3.58
N MET A 715 -28.23 -23.86 4.58
CA MET A 715 -28.00 -24.21 5.98
C MET A 715 -28.74 -25.47 6.44
N GLU A 716 -29.77 -25.97 5.74
CA GLU A 716 -30.41 -27.25 6.12
C GLU A 716 -29.47 -28.45 5.93
N ARG A 717 -28.54 -28.39 4.97
CA ARG A 717 -27.57 -29.47 4.68
C ARG A 717 -26.14 -29.15 5.09
N VAL A 718 -25.83 -27.88 5.33
CA VAL A 718 -24.47 -27.40 5.56
C VAL A 718 -24.40 -26.53 6.82
N VAL A 719 -23.32 -26.66 7.58
CA VAL A 719 -22.86 -25.74 8.62
C VAL A 719 -21.81 -24.85 8.00
N PHE A 720 -22.09 -23.54 7.96
CA PHE A 720 -21.20 -22.56 7.38
C PHE A 720 -20.41 -21.83 8.47
N SER A 721 -19.10 -21.78 8.30
CA SER A 721 -18.23 -20.81 8.95
C SER A 721 -17.59 -19.94 7.87
N TYR A 722 -17.18 -18.74 8.24
CA TYR A 722 -16.46 -17.82 7.37
C TYR A 722 -15.07 -17.60 7.95
N THR A 723 -14.12 -17.28 7.09
CA THR A 723 -12.80 -16.80 7.53
C THR A 723 -12.34 -15.75 6.53
N PRO A 724 -11.61 -14.71 6.95
CA PRO A 724 -11.00 -13.80 5.99
C PRO A 724 -9.92 -14.55 5.19
N SER A 725 -9.03 -15.31 5.81
CA SER A 725 -7.97 -16.02 5.08
C SER A 725 -7.75 -17.43 5.60
N ALA A 726 -7.07 -18.28 4.82
CA ALA A 726 -6.59 -19.55 5.35
C ALA A 726 -5.55 -19.35 6.45
N ARG A 727 -4.85 -18.20 6.47
CA ARG A 727 -3.92 -17.85 7.55
C ARG A 727 -4.64 -17.76 8.89
N LEU A 728 -5.71 -16.96 8.97
CA LEU A 728 -6.51 -16.87 10.19
C LEU A 728 -7.19 -18.20 10.54
N LEU A 729 -7.58 -19.00 9.54
CA LEU A 729 -8.09 -20.35 9.78
C LEU A 729 -7.04 -21.25 10.45
N CYS A 730 -5.82 -21.26 9.92
CA CYS A 730 -4.71 -22.05 10.45
C CYS A 730 -4.32 -21.59 11.86
N GLU A 731 -4.19 -20.28 12.07
CA GLU A 731 -3.94 -19.70 13.39
C GLU A 731 -5.02 -20.10 14.41
N SER A 732 -6.29 -19.99 14.02
CA SER A 732 -7.44 -20.42 14.84
C SER A 732 -7.36 -21.92 15.20
N ALA A 733 -6.94 -22.77 14.26
CA ALA A 733 -6.80 -24.20 14.46
C ALA A 733 -5.65 -24.58 15.39
N TRP A 734 -4.57 -23.79 15.41
CA TRP A 734 -3.37 -24.05 16.22
C TRP A 734 -3.44 -23.45 17.61
N HIS A 735 -4.33 -22.49 17.84
CA HIS A 735 -4.60 -21.99 19.18
C HIS A 735 -5.33 -23.03 20.04
N ALA A 736 -4.87 -23.20 21.28
CA ALA A 736 -5.49 -24.12 22.24
C ALA A 736 -6.96 -23.72 22.49
N PRO A 737 -7.92 -24.67 22.49
CA PRO A 737 -9.31 -24.34 22.77
C PRO A 737 -9.46 -23.70 24.15
N VAL A 738 -10.40 -22.76 24.25
CA VAL A 738 -10.73 -22.07 25.50
C VAL A 738 -12.13 -22.52 25.93
N PRO A 739 -12.31 -23.04 27.16
CA PRO A 739 -13.62 -23.44 27.64
C PRO A 739 -14.50 -22.21 27.90
N LEU A 740 -15.78 -22.30 27.57
CA LEU A 740 -16.77 -21.31 27.97
C LEU A 740 -17.09 -21.44 29.47
N THR A 741 -17.03 -20.31 30.18
CA THR A 741 -17.30 -20.21 31.62
C THR A 741 -18.63 -19.52 31.90
N GLY A 742 -19.11 -19.57 33.15
CA GLY A 742 -20.26 -18.75 33.60
C GLY A 742 -19.94 -17.25 33.68
N ALA A 743 -18.66 -16.88 33.80
CA ALA A 743 -18.18 -15.51 33.83
C ALA A 743 -17.87 -14.95 32.44
N GLY A 744 -18.04 -13.63 32.29
CA GLY A 744 -17.85 -12.90 31.04
C GLY A 744 -18.28 -11.44 31.14
N LEU A 745 -18.45 -10.79 29.99
CA LEU A 745 -19.01 -9.44 29.86
C LEU A 745 -20.28 -9.48 29.03
N VAL A 746 -21.34 -8.83 29.52
CA VAL A 746 -22.56 -8.63 28.77
C VAL A 746 -22.85 -7.13 28.73
N VAL A 747 -22.94 -6.58 27.53
CA VAL A 747 -23.27 -5.17 27.29
C VAL A 747 -24.67 -5.10 26.70
N GLY A 748 -25.58 -4.41 27.39
CA GLY A 748 -26.97 -4.25 26.96
C GLY A 748 -27.31 -2.79 26.70
N ASP A 749 -27.36 -2.40 25.43
CA ASP A 749 -27.78 -1.08 24.92
C ASP A 749 -27.29 0.11 25.78
N PRO A 750 -25.98 0.43 25.77
CA PRO A 750 -25.44 1.63 26.43
C PRO A 750 -26.05 2.92 25.88
N ASP A 751 -26.01 4.03 26.63
CA ASP A 751 -26.59 5.31 26.18
C ASP A 751 -25.79 5.93 25.01
N PRO A 752 -26.37 5.99 23.79
CA PRO A 752 -25.69 6.55 22.63
C PRO A 752 -25.61 8.09 22.65
N ALA A 753 -26.08 8.75 23.71
CA ALA A 753 -26.13 10.21 23.85
C ALA A 753 -26.85 10.90 22.66
N GLY A 754 -27.95 10.29 22.20
CA GLY A 754 -28.76 10.80 21.10
C GLY A 754 -28.17 10.63 19.70
N ARG A 755 -27.04 9.92 19.54
CA ARG A 755 -26.45 9.61 18.23
C ARG A 755 -27.16 8.47 17.49
N ALA A 756 -27.88 7.62 18.22
CA ALA A 756 -28.66 6.52 17.67
C ALA A 756 -29.94 6.34 18.51
N ARG A 757 -30.94 5.65 17.95
CA ARG A 757 -32.17 5.27 18.68
C ARG A 757 -31.87 4.22 19.75
N ASP A 758 -32.71 4.14 20.78
CA ASP A 758 -32.62 3.10 21.80
C ASP A 758 -32.94 1.70 21.24
N LEU A 759 -32.33 0.67 21.82
CA LEU A 759 -32.53 -0.75 21.50
C LEU A 759 -33.17 -1.48 22.70
N PRO A 760 -34.48 -1.30 22.94
CA PRO A 760 -35.13 -1.89 24.10
C PRO A 760 -35.12 -3.42 24.09
N ALA A 761 -35.16 -4.08 22.92
CA ALA A 761 -35.08 -5.55 22.85
C ALA A 761 -33.67 -6.05 23.19
N ALA A 762 -32.62 -5.32 22.79
CA ALA A 762 -31.23 -5.62 23.19
C ALA A 762 -31.03 -5.60 24.72
N ARG A 763 -31.60 -4.64 25.47
CA ARG A 763 -31.55 -4.63 26.95
C ARG A 763 -32.15 -5.92 27.54
N VAL A 764 -33.26 -6.29 26.94
CA VAL A 764 -34.08 -7.44 27.28
C VAL A 764 -33.36 -8.76 27.03
N GLU A 765 -32.64 -8.84 25.92
CA GLU A 765 -31.80 -9.94 25.47
C GLU A 765 -30.57 -10.10 26.35
N ALA A 766 -29.80 -9.03 26.49
CA ALA A 766 -28.54 -9.03 27.22
C ALA A 766 -28.78 -9.49 28.67
N LEU A 767 -29.78 -8.95 29.36
CA LEU A 767 -30.10 -9.37 30.72
C LEU A 767 -30.54 -10.84 30.79
N ALA A 768 -31.36 -11.30 29.85
CA ALA A 768 -31.82 -12.69 29.82
C ALA A 768 -30.67 -13.68 29.54
N ILE A 769 -29.71 -13.32 28.69
CA ILE A 769 -28.51 -14.10 28.42
C ILE A 769 -27.63 -14.19 29.66
N LYS A 770 -27.38 -13.05 30.32
CA LYS A 770 -26.63 -13.01 31.59
C LYS A 770 -27.29 -13.89 32.64
N ASP A 771 -28.57 -13.66 32.95
CA ASP A 771 -29.24 -14.36 34.05
C ASP A 771 -29.36 -15.87 33.82
N ARG A 772 -29.58 -16.31 32.57
CA ARG A 772 -29.84 -17.73 32.30
C ARG A 772 -28.59 -18.54 32.01
N PHE A 773 -27.63 -17.98 31.29
CA PHE A 773 -26.51 -18.72 30.71
C PHE A 773 -25.15 -18.33 31.29
N TYR A 774 -25.03 -17.11 31.80
CA TYR A 774 -23.77 -16.54 32.31
C TYR A 774 -23.99 -15.77 33.62
N PRO A 775 -24.44 -16.45 34.70
CA PRO A 775 -24.88 -15.78 35.92
C PRO A 775 -23.77 -14.94 36.58
N ASP A 776 -22.51 -15.33 36.37
CA ASP A 776 -21.32 -14.66 36.90
C ASP A 776 -20.75 -13.59 35.94
N ALA A 777 -21.39 -13.33 34.81
CA ALA A 777 -20.96 -12.28 33.89
C ALA A 777 -21.33 -10.90 34.41
N ARG A 778 -20.44 -9.93 34.18
CA ARG A 778 -20.67 -8.52 34.48
C ARG A 778 -21.65 -7.93 33.45
N TYR A 779 -22.71 -7.28 33.91
CA TYR A 779 -23.71 -6.65 33.05
C TYR A 779 -23.57 -5.13 33.04
N VAL A 780 -23.19 -4.53 31.92
CA VAL A 780 -23.05 -3.07 31.79
C VAL A 780 -23.96 -2.51 30.69
N GLY A 781 -24.30 -1.22 30.75
CA GLY A 781 -25.27 -0.60 29.83
C GLY A 781 -26.52 -0.14 30.57
N ARG A 782 -27.69 -0.44 30.02
CA ARG A 782 -29.00 -0.07 30.58
C ARG A 782 -29.85 -1.30 30.90
N MET A 783 -30.62 -1.21 31.97
CA MET A 783 -31.60 -2.22 32.40
C MET A 783 -32.84 -2.20 31.49
N PRO A 784 -33.72 -3.22 31.50
CA PRO A 784 -34.89 -3.26 30.63
C PRO A 784 -35.88 -2.09 30.76
N ASP A 785 -35.88 -1.38 31.90
CA ASP A 785 -36.65 -0.15 32.13
C ASP A 785 -35.96 1.11 31.57
N GLY A 786 -34.72 0.99 31.09
CA GLY A 786 -33.89 2.06 30.53
C GLY A 786 -32.97 2.74 31.52
N GLU A 787 -33.03 2.40 32.80
CA GLU A 787 -32.12 2.95 33.81
C GLU A 787 -30.70 2.37 33.67
N PRO A 788 -29.65 3.12 34.03
CA PRO A 788 -28.28 2.59 33.99
C PRO A 788 -28.10 1.33 34.85
N SER A 789 -27.30 0.38 34.37
CA SER A 789 -26.94 -0.81 35.16
C SER A 789 -26.14 -0.42 36.40
N PRO A 790 -26.42 -1.04 37.56
CA PRO A 790 -25.65 -0.82 38.79
C PRO A 790 -24.20 -1.31 38.69
N GLU A 791 -23.89 -2.20 37.75
CA GLU A 791 -22.56 -2.76 37.55
C GLU A 791 -21.70 -1.96 36.55
N GLY A 792 -22.26 -0.93 35.91
CA GLY A 792 -21.54 -0.02 35.01
C GLY A 792 -22.39 0.48 33.84
N ALA A 793 -22.06 1.66 33.31
CA ALA A 793 -22.83 2.31 32.24
C ALA A 793 -22.54 1.72 30.84
N GLY A 794 -21.48 0.92 30.67
CA GLY A 794 -21.11 0.34 29.38
C GLY A 794 -20.21 1.26 28.57
N THR A 795 -19.27 1.92 29.24
CA THR A 795 -18.28 2.82 28.64
C THR A 795 -17.19 2.05 27.88
N ARG A 796 -16.49 2.73 26.96
CA ARG A 796 -15.35 2.15 26.25
C ARG A 796 -14.29 1.63 27.19
N ASP A 797 -13.97 2.40 28.23
CA ASP A 797 -12.92 2.03 29.17
C ASP A 797 -13.30 0.81 30.01
N GLU A 798 -14.59 0.56 30.25
CA GLU A 798 -15.06 -0.68 30.89
C GLU A 798 -14.87 -1.90 30.01
N VAL A 799 -15.19 -1.80 28.72
CA VAL A 799 -14.97 -2.90 27.77
C VAL A 799 -13.47 -3.17 27.60
N LEU A 800 -12.66 -2.14 27.43
CA LEU A 800 -11.20 -2.28 27.30
C LEU A 800 -10.55 -2.85 28.57
N ARG A 801 -11.00 -2.40 29.75
CA ARG A 801 -10.52 -2.95 31.04
C ARG A 801 -10.90 -4.41 31.19
N TRP A 802 -12.11 -4.79 30.78
CA TRP A 802 -12.51 -6.19 30.77
C TRP A 802 -11.62 -7.00 29.84
N LEU A 803 -11.32 -6.53 28.61
CA LEU A 803 -10.42 -7.26 27.68
C LEU A 803 -9.02 -7.47 28.25
N ALA A 804 -8.51 -6.51 29.02
CA ALA A 804 -7.19 -6.58 29.67
C ALA A 804 -7.18 -7.41 30.98
N ASP A 805 -8.33 -7.69 31.58
CA ASP A 805 -8.44 -8.40 32.86
C ASP A 805 -8.26 -9.92 32.65
N PRO A 806 -7.20 -10.56 33.19
CA PRO A 806 -6.96 -12.00 33.05
C PRO A 806 -8.09 -12.85 33.65
N ASP A 807 -8.82 -12.34 34.64
CA ASP A 807 -9.87 -13.06 35.39
C ASP A 807 -11.29 -12.71 34.93
N GLY A 808 -11.44 -11.88 33.88
CA GLY A 808 -12.75 -11.38 33.44
C GLY A 808 -13.69 -12.43 32.81
N GLY A 809 -13.29 -13.70 32.71
CA GLY A 809 -14.06 -14.77 32.08
C GLY A 809 -13.69 -15.03 30.61
N SER A 810 -14.52 -15.77 29.87
CA SER A 810 -14.18 -16.26 28.53
C SER A 810 -15.18 -15.90 27.44
N MET A 811 -16.25 -15.18 27.78
CA MET A 811 -17.34 -14.83 26.86
C MET A 811 -17.63 -13.34 26.91
N MET A 812 -17.80 -12.72 25.74
CA MET A 812 -18.40 -11.39 25.65
C MET A 812 -19.62 -11.38 24.72
N HIS A 813 -20.68 -10.71 25.14
CA HIS A 813 -21.88 -10.47 24.35
C HIS A 813 -22.15 -8.97 24.32
N LEU A 814 -22.09 -8.37 23.13
CA LEU A 814 -22.20 -6.93 22.92
C LEU A 814 -23.48 -6.63 22.12
N ALA A 815 -24.57 -6.33 22.82
CA ALA A 815 -25.84 -5.92 22.23
C ALA A 815 -25.92 -4.38 22.22
N CYS A 816 -25.37 -3.77 21.18
CA CYS A 816 -25.28 -2.32 21.01
C CYS A 816 -25.28 -1.93 19.53
N HIS A 817 -25.12 -0.64 19.21
CA HIS A 817 -25.01 -0.21 17.82
C HIS A 817 -23.61 -0.44 17.27
N GLY A 818 -23.53 -1.00 16.07
CA GLY A 818 -22.32 -1.02 15.26
C GLY A 818 -22.48 -0.08 14.06
N ILE A 819 -21.46 0.75 13.82
CA ILE A 819 -21.47 1.78 12.77
C ILE A 819 -20.27 1.54 11.85
N VAL A 820 -20.48 1.76 10.55
CA VAL A 820 -19.45 1.68 9.50
C VAL A 820 -19.52 3.00 8.72
N GLU A 821 -18.54 3.88 8.92
CA GLU A 821 -18.49 5.18 8.24
C GLU A 821 -17.58 5.11 7.01
N GLN A 822 -18.13 5.46 5.83
CA GLN A 822 -17.36 5.62 4.60
C GLN A 822 -16.54 6.92 4.70
N THR A 823 -15.29 6.84 5.18
CA THR A 823 -14.40 8.00 5.28
C THR A 823 -13.23 7.87 4.31
N THR A 824 -12.90 8.97 3.62
CA THR A 824 -11.68 9.12 2.80
C THR A 824 -10.47 9.61 3.62
N SER A 825 -10.62 9.69 4.94
CA SER A 825 -9.65 10.26 5.88
C SER A 825 -9.38 9.28 7.03
N ALA A 826 -8.31 9.49 7.80
CA ALA A 826 -7.84 8.63 8.90
C ALA A 826 -8.77 8.53 10.15
N GLY A 827 -10.09 8.57 10.00
CA GLY A 827 -11.08 8.37 11.07
C GLY A 827 -11.50 6.89 11.26
N ASP A 828 -12.20 6.61 12.36
CA ASP A 828 -12.70 5.28 12.74
C ASP A 828 -13.61 4.70 11.66
N SER A 829 -13.19 3.60 11.04
CA SER A 829 -13.85 3.04 9.85
C SER A 829 -15.00 2.07 10.20
N SER A 830 -14.88 1.38 11.34
CA SER A 830 -15.93 0.56 11.94
C SER A 830 -15.81 0.60 13.47
N TYR A 831 -16.90 0.90 14.17
CA TYR A 831 -16.88 1.05 15.62
C TYR A 831 -18.21 0.64 16.28
N LEU A 832 -18.11 0.22 17.54
CA LEU A 832 -19.26 0.08 18.43
C LEU A 832 -19.54 1.42 19.11
N LEU A 833 -20.81 1.80 19.16
CA LEU A 833 -21.27 2.96 19.91
C LEU A 833 -21.59 2.54 21.35
N LEU A 834 -20.91 3.16 22.30
CA LEU A 834 -20.98 2.87 23.73
C LEU A 834 -21.53 4.07 24.50
N ASP A 835 -21.55 3.96 25.83
CA ASP A 835 -22.05 5.02 26.72
C ASP A 835 -21.45 6.39 26.38
N ARG A 836 -22.24 7.46 26.54
CA ARG A 836 -21.88 8.85 26.21
C ARG A 836 -21.52 9.07 24.73
N GLY A 837 -21.94 8.15 23.85
CA GLY A 837 -21.59 8.17 22.43
C GLY A 837 -20.12 7.91 22.16
N GLU A 838 -19.42 7.21 23.06
CA GLU A 838 -18.01 6.82 22.87
C GLU A 838 -17.86 5.77 21.76
N HIS A 839 -16.78 5.87 20.98
CA HIS A 839 -16.48 4.91 19.90
C HIS A 839 -15.47 3.87 20.37
N LEU A 840 -15.79 2.59 20.22
CA LEU A 840 -14.83 1.49 20.29
C LEU A 840 -14.56 0.95 18.89
N ALA A 841 -13.52 1.48 18.25
CA ALA A 841 -13.12 1.15 16.90
C ALA A 841 -12.26 -0.13 16.81
N ALA A 842 -12.30 -0.79 15.66
CA ALA A 842 -11.51 -1.99 15.37
C ALA A 842 -9.99 -1.76 15.60
N GLU A 843 -9.46 -0.62 15.15
CA GLU A 843 -8.07 -0.20 15.29
C GLU A 843 -7.60 -0.16 16.76
N ARG A 844 -8.53 0.16 17.68
CA ARG A 844 -8.25 0.21 19.12
C ARG A 844 -8.32 -1.18 19.77
N LEU A 845 -9.22 -2.04 19.30
CA LEU A 845 -9.30 -3.44 19.73
C LEU A 845 -8.02 -4.21 19.38
N VAL A 846 -7.51 -4.07 18.14
CA VAL A 846 -6.25 -4.71 17.73
C VAL A 846 -5.10 -4.33 18.68
N ARG A 847 -4.95 -3.03 18.98
CA ARG A 847 -3.88 -2.54 19.87
C ARG A 847 -4.00 -3.09 21.28
N THR A 848 -5.22 -3.22 21.80
CA THR A 848 -5.46 -3.69 23.17
C THR A 848 -5.19 -5.19 23.27
N LEU A 849 -5.66 -5.97 22.29
CA LEU A 849 -5.44 -7.42 22.22
C LEU A 849 -3.97 -7.77 21.92
N GLY A 850 -3.27 -6.95 21.11
CA GLY A 850 -1.88 -7.18 20.75
C GLY A 850 -0.84 -6.83 21.82
N VAL A 851 -1.20 -6.03 22.83
CA VAL A 851 -0.29 -5.57 23.89
C VAL A 851 -0.54 -6.28 25.23
N GLY A 852 -1.66 -7.00 25.36
CA GLY A 852 -2.36 -7.07 26.64
C GLY A 852 -2.42 -8.39 27.40
N SER A 853 -2.68 -9.55 26.80
CA SER A 853 -2.95 -10.72 27.64
C SER A 853 -2.81 -12.06 26.92
N ASP A 854 -2.13 -13.01 27.57
CA ASP A 854 -2.15 -14.44 27.25
C ASP A 854 -3.51 -15.08 27.63
N ARG A 855 -4.57 -14.27 27.68
CA ARG A 855 -5.91 -14.66 28.12
C ARG A 855 -6.65 -15.31 26.96
N GLY A 856 -7.25 -16.46 27.25
CA GLY A 856 -8.17 -17.10 26.33
C GLY A 856 -9.56 -16.48 26.39
N ILE A 857 -10.05 -15.91 25.28
CA ILE A 857 -11.46 -15.60 25.07
C ILE A 857 -12.03 -16.66 24.14
N ALA A 858 -13.04 -17.40 24.62
CA ALA A 858 -13.67 -18.47 23.87
C ALA A 858 -14.65 -17.94 22.83
N LEU A 859 -15.45 -16.93 23.18
CA LEU A 859 -16.52 -16.44 22.30
C LEU A 859 -16.72 -14.94 22.43
N ALA A 860 -16.83 -14.28 21.28
CA ALA A 860 -17.36 -12.93 21.16
C ALA A 860 -18.64 -12.92 20.31
N VAL A 861 -19.71 -12.36 20.84
CA VAL A 861 -20.97 -12.16 20.11
C VAL A 861 -21.16 -10.66 19.93
N LEU A 862 -21.05 -10.20 18.68
CA LEU A 862 -21.33 -8.84 18.27
C LEU A 862 -22.77 -8.77 17.76
N ALA A 863 -23.73 -8.66 18.69
CA ALA A 863 -25.13 -8.40 18.41
C ALA A 863 -25.33 -6.90 18.05
N ALA A 864 -24.52 -6.45 17.09
CA ALA A 864 -24.39 -5.06 16.68
C ALA A 864 -24.27 -5.02 15.15
N CYS A 865 -25.01 -4.08 14.55
CA CYS A 865 -25.18 -3.97 13.10
C CYS A 865 -23.84 -3.78 12.39
N SER A 866 -23.68 -4.40 11.20
CA SER A 866 -22.54 -4.16 10.30
C SER A 866 -21.15 -4.44 10.90
N THR A 867 -21.05 -5.14 12.03
CA THR A 867 -19.79 -5.48 12.72
C THR A 867 -18.93 -6.51 11.99
N GLY A 868 -19.49 -7.19 10.99
CA GLY A 868 -18.80 -8.04 10.03
C GLY A 868 -18.33 -7.31 8.76
N ARG A 869 -18.59 -6.00 8.61
CA ARG A 869 -18.20 -5.22 7.42
C ARG A 869 -16.97 -4.34 7.67
N SER A 870 -16.26 -4.01 6.59
CA SER A 870 -15.26 -2.93 6.57
C SER A 870 -15.81 -1.72 5.83
N ALA A 871 -15.48 -0.50 6.27
CA ALA A 871 -15.73 0.72 5.51
C ALA A 871 -14.69 0.97 4.40
N ARG A 872 -13.49 0.38 4.50
CA ARG A 872 -12.32 0.73 3.67
C ARG A 872 -12.03 -0.29 2.56
N GLY A 873 -13.07 -0.82 1.93
CA GLY A 873 -12.97 -1.76 0.80
C GLY A 873 -13.93 -2.94 0.92
N TYR A 874 -13.82 -3.87 -0.03
CA TYR A 874 -14.78 -4.96 -0.21
C TYR A 874 -14.48 -6.25 0.57
N ASP A 875 -13.33 -6.37 1.27
CA ASP A 875 -12.77 -7.66 1.69
C ASP A 875 -12.81 -8.00 3.21
N GLU A 876 -13.79 -7.47 3.96
CA GLU A 876 -14.04 -7.69 5.42
C GLU A 876 -12.86 -7.47 6.39
N ALA A 877 -11.67 -7.14 5.89
CA ALA A 877 -10.43 -7.21 6.65
C ALA A 877 -10.41 -6.28 7.87
N PHE A 878 -11.21 -5.21 7.84
CA PHE A 878 -11.37 -4.20 8.91
C PHE A 878 -12.66 -4.33 9.73
N SER A 879 -13.35 -5.46 9.66
CA SER A 879 -14.50 -5.67 10.52
C SER A 879 -14.08 -5.86 11.98
N LEU A 880 -14.95 -5.46 12.90
CA LEU A 880 -14.77 -5.73 14.34
C LEU A 880 -14.64 -7.24 14.60
N GLY A 881 -15.36 -8.07 13.82
CA GLY A 881 -15.28 -9.52 13.90
C GLY A 881 -13.89 -10.07 13.55
N THR A 882 -13.33 -9.65 12.40
CA THR A 882 -11.98 -10.04 11.95
C THR A 882 -10.91 -9.61 12.95
N THR A 883 -11.05 -8.41 13.50
CA THR A 883 -10.13 -7.87 14.51
C THR A 883 -10.08 -8.73 15.77
N LEU A 884 -11.23 -9.18 16.27
CA LEU A 884 -11.29 -10.04 17.45
C LEU A 884 -10.68 -11.42 17.17
N LEU A 885 -10.94 -11.98 16.00
CA LEU A 885 -10.35 -13.25 15.57
C LEU A 885 -8.81 -13.15 15.48
N ALA A 886 -8.29 -12.09 14.84
CA ALA A 886 -6.86 -11.80 14.78
C ALA A 886 -6.26 -11.54 16.18
N GLY A 887 -7.05 -10.97 17.08
CA GLY A 887 -6.74 -10.82 18.51
C GLY A 887 -6.87 -12.10 19.33
N ARG A 888 -6.92 -13.27 18.68
CA ARG A 888 -6.96 -14.62 19.28
C ARG A 888 -8.26 -14.97 20.01
N VAL A 889 -9.37 -14.28 19.77
CA VAL A 889 -10.69 -14.79 20.20
C VAL A 889 -10.97 -16.08 19.42
N ARG A 890 -11.40 -17.16 20.07
CA ARG A 890 -11.55 -18.47 19.40
C ARG A 890 -12.69 -18.51 18.40
N SER A 891 -13.84 -17.94 18.76
CA SER A 891 -15.02 -17.91 17.89
C SER A 891 -15.68 -16.54 17.99
N VAL A 892 -16.14 -16.02 16.85
CA VAL A 892 -16.81 -14.72 16.77
C VAL A 892 -18.09 -14.85 15.95
N VAL A 893 -19.19 -14.34 16.50
CA VAL A 893 -20.45 -14.15 15.79
C VAL A 893 -20.63 -12.65 15.53
N SER A 894 -20.82 -12.25 14.28
CA SER A 894 -20.95 -10.84 13.89
C SER A 894 -22.05 -10.66 12.84
N ALA A 895 -22.54 -9.42 12.68
CA ALA A 895 -23.58 -9.09 11.72
C ALA A 895 -23.02 -8.40 10.46
N THR A 896 -23.40 -8.85 9.27
CA THR A 896 -22.96 -8.31 7.97
C THR A 896 -23.85 -7.17 7.45
N TRP A 897 -25.00 -6.92 8.08
CA TRP A 897 -25.87 -5.76 7.87
C TRP A 897 -26.62 -5.42 9.16
N SER A 898 -27.59 -4.50 9.06
CA SER A 898 -28.46 -4.14 10.18
C SER A 898 -29.67 -5.03 10.30
N VAL A 899 -29.77 -5.73 11.42
CA VAL A 899 -30.87 -6.66 11.70
C VAL A 899 -31.84 -5.98 12.68
N PRO A 900 -33.17 -6.10 12.51
CA PRO A 900 -34.14 -5.54 13.45
C PRO A 900 -33.89 -5.98 14.89
N ASP A 901 -33.93 -5.04 15.84
CA ASP A 901 -33.64 -5.25 17.27
C ASP A 901 -34.37 -6.47 17.85
N GLU A 902 -35.70 -6.55 17.67
CA GLU A 902 -36.50 -7.66 18.18
C GLU A 902 -36.12 -9.03 17.58
N ALA A 903 -35.75 -9.08 16.30
CA ALA A 903 -35.35 -10.31 15.64
C ALA A 903 -33.98 -10.78 16.13
N THR A 904 -33.02 -9.85 16.25
CA THR A 904 -31.70 -10.11 16.85
C THR A 904 -31.83 -10.70 18.24
N SER A 905 -32.68 -10.12 19.09
CA SER A 905 -32.89 -10.58 20.46
C SER A 905 -33.43 -12.00 20.58
N VAL A 906 -34.36 -12.37 19.70
CA VAL A 906 -34.87 -13.75 19.65
C VAL A 906 -33.79 -14.72 19.15
N LEU A 907 -33.07 -14.35 18.09
CA LEU A 907 -32.01 -15.18 17.51
C LEU A 907 -30.86 -15.43 18.50
N MET A 908 -30.34 -14.38 19.13
CA MET A 908 -29.20 -14.46 20.04
C MET A 908 -29.55 -15.20 21.34
N PHE A 909 -30.77 -15.06 21.85
CA PHE A 909 -31.22 -15.89 22.96
C PHE A 909 -31.22 -17.37 22.58
N MET A 910 -31.74 -17.72 21.40
CA MET A 910 -31.72 -19.12 20.92
C MET A 910 -30.30 -19.62 20.68
N PHE A 911 -29.43 -18.81 20.10
CA PHE A 911 -28.02 -19.13 19.91
C PHE A 911 -27.37 -19.52 21.23
N HIS A 912 -27.51 -18.69 22.28
CA HIS A 912 -26.94 -18.99 23.59
C HIS A 912 -27.62 -20.20 24.27
N HIS A 913 -28.91 -20.43 24.04
CA HIS A 913 -29.59 -21.64 24.50
C HIS A 913 -28.97 -22.90 23.90
N PHE A 914 -28.84 -22.97 22.57
CA PHE A 914 -28.25 -24.13 21.88
C PHE A 914 -26.78 -24.33 22.24
N LEU A 915 -26.04 -23.24 22.45
CA LEU A 915 -24.64 -23.29 22.88
C LEU A 915 -24.48 -23.83 24.30
N ARG A 916 -25.32 -23.39 25.25
CA ARG A 916 -25.09 -23.62 26.69
C ARG A 916 -25.91 -24.75 27.30
N GLU A 917 -27.13 -24.95 26.84
CA GLU A 917 -28.03 -25.98 27.37
C GLU A 917 -27.97 -27.26 26.51
N GLU A 918 -27.82 -27.12 25.19
CA GLU A 918 -27.68 -28.27 24.28
C GLU A 918 -26.21 -28.64 23.97
N GLY A 919 -25.25 -27.80 24.37
CA GLY A 919 -23.82 -28.08 24.23
C GLY A 919 -23.32 -28.10 22.78
N LEU A 920 -24.04 -27.45 21.85
CA LEU A 920 -23.62 -27.36 20.45
C LEU A 920 -22.40 -26.45 20.31
N ALA A 921 -21.55 -26.72 19.32
CA ALA A 921 -20.46 -25.81 18.96
C ALA A 921 -21.04 -24.49 18.41
N PRO A 922 -20.30 -23.35 18.46
CA PRO A 922 -20.83 -22.04 18.07
C PRO A 922 -21.46 -22.00 16.67
N ALA A 923 -20.80 -22.57 15.66
CA ALA A 923 -21.35 -22.64 14.30
C ALA A 923 -22.68 -23.41 14.22
N ASP A 924 -22.76 -24.53 14.95
CA ASP A 924 -23.96 -25.38 15.02
C ASP A 924 -25.09 -24.72 15.79
N ALA A 925 -24.78 -24.02 16.88
CA ALA A 925 -25.73 -23.25 17.67
C ALA A 925 -26.34 -22.10 16.85
N LEU A 926 -25.51 -21.37 16.09
CA LEU A 926 -25.98 -20.26 15.23
C LEU A 926 -26.89 -20.80 14.12
N ARG A 927 -26.43 -21.84 13.41
CA ARG A 927 -27.22 -22.51 12.38
C ARG A 927 -28.57 -22.99 12.92
N THR A 928 -28.59 -23.61 14.10
CA THR A 928 -29.83 -24.13 14.70
C THR A 928 -30.78 -22.99 15.07
N ALA A 929 -30.25 -21.88 15.61
CA ALA A 929 -31.04 -20.68 15.86
C ALA A 929 -31.61 -20.06 14.57
N GLN A 930 -30.84 -20.01 13.48
CA GLN A 930 -31.28 -19.52 12.18
C GLN A 930 -32.34 -20.42 11.53
N LEU A 931 -32.17 -21.74 11.58
CA LEU A 931 -33.20 -22.71 11.16
C LEU A 931 -34.49 -22.54 11.98
N CYS A 932 -34.36 -22.23 13.29
CA CYS A 932 -35.51 -21.93 14.12
C CYS A 932 -36.26 -20.68 13.66
N MET A 933 -35.54 -19.60 13.33
CA MET A 933 -36.12 -18.38 12.76
C MET A 933 -36.81 -18.66 11.41
N ALA A 934 -36.20 -19.48 10.55
CA ALA A 934 -36.71 -19.83 9.23
C ALA A 934 -37.96 -20.74 9.25
N GLY A 935 -38.19 -21.53 10.31
CA GLY A 935 -39.35 -22.45 10.28
C GLY A 935 -39.70 -23.30 11.51
N CYS A 936 -38.97 -23.28 12.63
CA CYS A 936 -39.29 -24.16 13.76
C CYS A 936 -40.60 -23.77 14.49
N ARG A 937 -41.25 -24.78 15.08
CA ARG A 937 -42.60 -24.66 15.67
C ARG A 937 -42.64 -24.32 17.16
N LYS A 938 -41.52 -24.40 17.92
CA LYS A 938 -41.54 -24.13 19.37
C LYS A 938 -40.27 -23.40 19.86
N PRO A 939 -40.39 -22.20 20.44
CA PRO A 939 -39.28 -21.56 21.16
C PRO A 939 -38.88 -22.35 22.40
N PRO A 940 -37.62 -22.21 22.89
CA PRO A 940 -37.20 -22.75 24.18
C PRO A 940 -38.16 -22.32 25.30
N GLU A 941 -38.47 -23.24 26.22
CA GLU A 941 -39.36 -22.94 27.35
C GLU A 941 -38.78 -21.82 28.23
N ALA A 942 -37.45 -21.81 28.39
CA ALA A 942 -36.72 -20.79 29.14
C ALA A 942 -36.74 -19.39 28.49
N MET A 943 -37.18 -19.24 27.23
CA MET A 943 -37.23 -17.95 26.55
C MET A 943 -38.21 -16.98 27.24
N PRO A 944 -37.84 -15.71 27.49
CA PRO A 944 -38.75 -14.72 28.05
C PRO A 944 -40.06 -14.58 27.27
N GLY A 945 -41.17 -14.34 27.98
CA GLY A 945 -42.51 -14.28 27.38
C GLY A 945 -42.65 -13.26 26.23
N ARG A 946 -41.99 -12.10 26.35
CA ARG A 946 -41.91 -11.07 25.31
C ARG A 946 -41.24 -11.56 24.02
N MET A 947 -40.12 -12.28 24.14
CA MET A 947 -39.41 -12.85 23.00
C MET A 947 -40.21 -13.99 22.34
N ARG A 948 -40.92 -14.80 23.14
CA ARG A 948 -41.84 -15.79 22.57
C ARG A 948 -42.98 -15.13 21.79
N ALA A 949 -43.47 -13.97 22.22
CA ALA A 949 -44.48 -13.21 21.50
C ALA A 949 -43.92 -12.62 20.21
N GLN A 950 -42.72 -12.03 20.25
CA GLN A 950 -42.00 -11.53 19.08
C GLN A 950 -41.80 -12.64 18.03
N LEU A 951 -41.33 -13.83 18.44
CA LEU A 951 -41.16 -14.97 17.53
C LEU A 951 -42.47 -15.43 16.88
N ARG A 952 -43.62 -15.30 17.57
CA ARG A 952 -44.94 -15.66 17.02
C ARG A 952 -45.44 -14.66 15.98
N GLY A 953 -45.11 -13.38 16.17
CA GLY A 953 -45.45 -12.31 15.23
C GLY A 953 -44.46 -12.18 14.06
N HIS A 954 -43.33 -12.88 14.14
CA HIS A 954 -42.26 -12.81 13.15
C HIS A 954 -42.66 -13.48 11.82
N ASP A 955 -42.39 -12.80 10.70
CA ASP A 955 -42.44 -13.42 9.38
C ASP A 955 -41.25 -14.37 9.24
N ARG A 956 -41.52 -15.66 9.28
CA ARG A 956 -40.52 -16.73 9.22
C ARG A 956 -39.78 -16.78 7.88
N SER A 957 -40.29 -16.11 6.85
CA SER A 957 -39.65 -16.03 5.53
C SER A 957 -38.68 -14.84 5.39
N ALA A 958 -38.68 -13.90 6.34
CA ALA A 958 -37.87 -12.68 6.26
C ALA A 958 -36.37 -12.94 6.52
N VAL A 959 -35.64 -13.27 5.45
CA VAL A 959 -34.18 -13.54 5.46
C VAL A 959 -33.39 -12.44 6.16
N ALA A 960 -33.79 -11.18 5.99
CA ALA A 960 -33.14 -10.00 6.57
C ALA A 960 -33.01 -10.06 8.10
N SER A 961 -33.85 -10.85 8.76
CA SER A 961 -33.98 -10.92 10.21
C SER A 961 -33.06 -11.93 10.91
N TRP A 962 -32.43 -12.82 10.15
CA TRP A 962 -31.59 -13.90 10.72
C TRP A 962 -30.32 -14.19 9.92
N ALA A 963 -30.32 -13.97 8.61
CA ALA A 963 -29.19 -14.28 7.74
C ALA A 963 -28.05 -13.26 7.85
N GLY A 964 -28.25 -12.17 8.60
CA GLY A 964 -27.21 -11.16 8.81
C GLY A 964 -26.07 -11.66 9.68
N PHE A 965 -26.30 -12.69 10.49
CA PHE A 965 -25.30 -13.19 11.43
C PHE A 965 -24.47 -14.32 10.83
N VAL A 966 -23.14 -14.18 10.95
CA VAL A 966 -22.16 -15.16 10.48
C VAL A 966 -21.25 -15.60 11.61
N HIS A 967 -20.76 -16.84 11.52
CA HIS A 967 -19.77 -17.40 12.44
C HIS A 967 -18.38 -17.38 11.80
N THR A 968 -17.36 -16.95 12.56
CA THR A 968 -15.95 -17.04 12.19
C THR A 968 -15.14 -17.65 13.34
N GLY A 969 -14.11 -18.44 13.03
CA GLY A 969 -13.25 -19.09 14.04
C GLY A 969 -13.62 -20.56 14.31
N ARG A 970 -13.36 -21.00 15.55
CA ARG A 970 -13.35 -22.41 15.99
C ARG A 970 -14.72 -23.00 16.31
#